data_AF-A0A6A7Y6P3-F1
#
_entry.id   AF-A0A6A7Y6P3-F1
#
_cell.length_a   1.000
_cell.length_b   1.000
_cell.length_c   1.000
_cell.angle_alpha   90.00
_cell.angle_beta   90.00
_cell.angle_gamma   90.00
#
_symmetry.space_group_name_H-M   'P 1'
#
loop_
_entity.id
_entity.type
_entity.pdbx_description
1 polymer ?
#
loop_
_entity_poly.entity_id
_entity_poly.type
_entity_poly.pdbx_seq_one_letter_code
_entity_poly.pdbx_strand_id
1 'polypeptide(L)'
;MVYDDQRNILSTYTSGISDMPRGSAGYTRLYYVTPFFLGVTGGPERLLDHCAAMDFDALVLASPFRPGPTGELFLIGDVERAHPALGDHSSEDVLGRLSAAAHERGLGLLLDIAFDRVADGPWAVLLGAQASRRDGDATDPRLPPETRAAVAIAWERPETAAIVADWVAALGRTGLVGLVLRGTGAMQGEAIGTLAATVRDWAGHPTLLAWEGTDGALPHRGLVDAILRPVGRVGAAPRRNDRDPRVLYYPEAPFGPRVVQDLMPSEVAERKARHALRLAAALGDGLLIPAGFEFGERRPLSTVRYNPVRRSDIDLTRDIAAINRLVAAEGAPSQEAVRLSAPDSAIAALLRTDDTQARLVLANTALDRAAEIAAVAFTREAGAYGPFRDLESPERIIAAEDRVRLAPGEVLLLEGRATAPITAPSGPSADIAAQSPRVAIENVTPVASGPFPVRRVVGDVVRVEADIVVDGHGLLSAALLWRPADENRWREVPMRLQANDRWRADFPLERLGRHVFTIEAWPDVFATFRSEIDKKHAAGMPIPLELEEGRRLIAERAEAAEHLDTPEPHETLTTLLDRFAAADESGRLALLLAPETARAMAEADPRSFRNRVDPPFFVDAERRTAAFASWYELFPRSASGDADRHGTFDDVIARLPAIRDMGFDVLYFPPIHPIGRTNRKGRNNALKAGPNDPGSPYAIGSNEGGHDALHPELGGFDAFHRLIQAAKGYGIEIAIDFAIQCSPDHPWLKEHPEWFDWRPDGTIRYAENPPKKYEDIVNVDFYAPGAVPGLWNALRDIVLFWIGHGIRLFRVDNPHTKPLPFWAWMIADVRGRHPDVVFLAEAFTRPKLMYRLAEVGFSQSYTYFTWRNTKAELTDYIEELTTTAPKEFFRPHFFVNTPDINPDFLQDAPRPAFLIRAALAATLSGLWGVYNGFELCEGRPDRTRKEYLDSEKYEIRAWDWDRPGNIVAEITRLNAIREANPALHSHLGTTFLEASGDKILWFERATPERDNVLYVAICLDPTDPQEADVELPLWRWKRPDHGSLAIEDAMSGARFTVRGKYQHIRLDPTAYPFFIWRVVGPKDL
;
A
#
# COMPACT_ATOMS: atom_id res chain seq x y z
N MET A 1 -58.05 -22.39 -52.17
CA MET A 1 -57.65 -21.01 -52.50
C MET A 1 -56.13 -21.02 -52.56
N VAL A 2 -55.43 -21.21 -53.70
CA VAL A 2 -55.58 -20.63 -55.07
C VAL A 2 -55.36 -19.10 -55.02
N TYR A 3 -54.47 -18.42 -55.76
CA TYR A 3 -53.33 -18.74 -56.65
C TYR A 3 -52.11 -17.89 -56.18
N ASP A 4 -50.81 -18.17 -56.37
CA ASP A 4 -50.05 -19.21 -57.10
C ASP A 4 -49.71 -18.95 -58.60
N ASP A 5 -48.41 -18.72 -58.87
CA ASP A 5 -47.64 -18.74 -60.16
C ASP A 5 -47.86 -17.70 -61.29
N GLN A 6 -46.81 -17.56 -62.11
CA GLN A 6 -46.67 -16.95 -63.45
C GLN A 6 -46.53 -15.42 -63.57
N ARG A 7 -45.27 -14.95 -63.54
CA ARG A 7 -44.53 -14.71 -64.82
C ARG A 7 -43.01 -14.57 -64.59
N ASN A 8 -42.34 -15.71 -64.68
CA ASN A 8 -40.95 -15.76 -65.13
C ASN A 8 -40.99 -16.10 -66.64
N ILE A 9 -40.18 -15.43 -67.46
CA ILE A 9 -39.69 -15.76 -68.83
C ILE A 9 -39.21 -14.44 -69.46
N LEU A 10 -37.93 -14.14 -69.24
CA LEU A 10 -36.95 -13.95 -70.32
C LEU A 10 -35.57 -13.74 -69.67
N SER A 11 -34.89 -14.84 -69.37
CA SER A 11 -33.46 -14.79 -69.09
C SER A 11 -32.70 -14.57 -70.40
N THR A 12 -31.92 -13.50 -70.48
CA THR A 12 -30.55 -13.47 -71.04
C THR A 12 -29.97 -12.06 -70.89
N TYR A 13 -28.66 -11.98 -70.63
CA TYR A 13 -27.87 -10.75 -70.42
C TYR A 13 -28.13 -9.95 -69.13
N THR A 14 -27.56 -10.43 -68.01
CA THR A 14 -26.74 -9.63 -67.06
C THR A 14 -26.12 -10.52 -65.98
N SER A 15 -25.35 -11.53 -66.39
CA SER A 15 -24.38 -12.18 -65.51
C SER A 15 -23.11 -11.33 -65.50
N GLY A 16 -22.79 -10.65 -64.39
CA GLY A 16 -21.52 -9.90 -64.28
C GLY A 16 -21.48 -8.65 -63.40
N ILE A 17 -22.48 -8.37 -62.56
CA ILE A 17 -22.38 -7.32 -61.54
C ILE A 17 -22.70 -7.95 -60.18
N SER A 18 -21.71 -8.64 -59.61
CA SER A 18 -21.72 -9.01 -58.18
C SER A 18 -21.15 -7.87 -57.35
N ASP A 19 -21.43 -7.87 -56.05
CA ASP A 19 -20.96 -6.87 -55.09
C ASP A 19 -19.47 -6.51 -55.25
N MET A 20 -19.19 -5.21 -55.28
CA MET A 20 -17.86 -4.59 -55.26
C MET A 20 -17.79 -3.60 -54.08
N PRO A 21 -16.60 -3.37 -53.50
CA PRO A 21 -16.38 -4.04 -52.23
C PRO A 21 -16.46 -3.09 -51.03
N ARG A 22 -17.31 -3.46 -50.06
CA ARG A 22 -16.84 -3.38 -48.67
C ARG A 22 -15.67 -4.37 -48.57
N GLY A 23 -14.45 -3.88 -48.33
CA GLY A 23 -13.29 -4.75 -48.13
C GLY A 23 -13.58 -5.81 -47.07
N SER A 24 -12.92 -6.97 -47.15
CA SER A 24 -13.34 -8.25 -46.55
C SER A 24 -13.69 -8.27 -45.05
N ALA A 25 -13.33 -7.23 -44.29
CA ALA A 25 -13.69 -7.04 -42.89
C ALA A 25 -14.10 -5.59 -42.54
N GLY A 26 -14.66 -4.83 -43.50
CA GLY A 26 -15.09 -3.44 -43.31
C GLY A 26 -13.97 -2.39 -43.35
N TYR A 27 -12.79 -2.76 -43.84
CA TYR A 27 -11.63 -1.88 -44.02
C TYR A 27 -11.54 -1.39 -45.48
N THR A 28 -11.18 -0.11 -45.73
CA THR A 28 -11.15 0.48 -47.09
C THR A 28 -9.77 0.99 -47.48
N ARG A 29 -9.25 0.58 -48.65
CA ARG A 29 -7.89 0.85 -49.12
C ARG A 29 -7.92 1.65 -50.42
N LEU A 30 -7.41 2.87 -50.39
CA LEU A 30 -7.48 3.84 -51.50
C LEU A 30 -6.08 4.24 -52.00
N TYR A 31 -5.93 4.32 -53.32
CA TYR A 31 -4.72 4.85 -53.94
C TYR A 31 -5.01 6.17 -54.66
N TYR A 32 -4.28 7.24 -54.34
CA TYR A 32 -4.59 8.60 -54.79
C TYR A 32 -3.64 9.08 -55.90
N VAL A 33 -4.20 9.56 -57.01
CA VAL A 33 -3.46 9.97 -58.22
C VAL A 33 -4.00 11.28 -58.81
N THR A 34 -3.23 11.92 -59.68
CA THR A 34 -3.67 13.07 -60.48
C THR A 34 -3.81 12.72 -61.96
N PRO A 35 -4.59 13.48 -62.76
CA PRO A 35 -4.70 13.30 -64.21
C PRO A 35 -3.34 13.34 -64.93
N PHE A 36 -2.38 14.08 -64.37
CA PHE A 36 -1.01 14.16 -64.88
C PHE A 36 -0.24 12.83 -64.83
N PHE A 37 -0.53 11.95 -63.87
CA PHE A 37 0.12 10.64 -63.79
C PHE A 37 -0.37 9.71 -64.90
N LEU A 38 -1.70 9.59 -65.05
CA LEU A 38 -2.35 8.74 -66.06
C LEU A 38 -1.87 9.01 -67.50
N GLY A 39 -1.59 10.28 -67.82
CA GLY A 39 -1.10 10.69 -69.14
C GLY A 39 0.37 10.38 -69.43
N VAL A 40 1.19 10.00 -68.43
CA VAL A 40 2.66 9.89 -68.58
C VAL A 40 3.23 8.51 -68.20
N THR A 41 2.53 7.72 -67.38
CA THR A 41 3.02 6.39 -66.90
C THR A 41 2.95 5.25 -67.92
N GLY A 42 2.70 5.55 -69.20
CA GLY A 42 2.48 4.55 -70.25
C GLY A 42 1.04 4.04 -70.34
N GLY A 43 0.07 4.86 -69.90
CA GLY A 43 -1.37 4.59 -69.97
C GLY A 43 -2.03 4.23 -68.63
N PRO A 44 -3.36 4.32 -68.55
CA PRO A 44 -4.12 4.04 -67.32
C PRO A 44 -4.00 2.58 -66.85
N GLU A 45 -4.00 1.63 -67.79
CA GLU A 45 -3.89 0.18 -67.55
C GLU A 45 -2.78 -0.18 -66.56
N ARG A 46 -1.56 0.31 -66.80
CA ARG A 46 -0.38 0.02 -65.97
C ARG A 46 -0.47 0.56 -64.56
N LEU A 47 -1.17 1.69 -64.38
CA LEU A 47 -1.36 2.27 -63.05
C LEU A 47 -2.38 1.45 -62.26
N LEU A 48 -3.45 1.00 -62.92
CA LEU A 48 -4.44 0.10 -62.33
C LEU A 48 -3.84 -1.26 -61.99
N ASP A 49 -3.02 -1.86 -62.88
CA ASP A 49 -2.26 -3.08 -62.60
C ASP A 49 -1.39 -2.93 -61.33
N HIS A 50 -0.71 -1.78 -61.18
CA HIS A 50 0.13 -1.49 -60.02
C HIS A 50 -0.68 -1.30 -58.72
N CYS A 51 -1.86 -0.67 -58.80
CA CYS A 51 -2.77 -0.53 -57.66
C CYS A 51 -3.31 -1.90 -57.20
N ALA A 52 -3.76 -2.73 -58.15
CA ALA A 52 -4.25 -4.08 -57.86
C ALA A 52 -3.15 -4.96 -57.24
N ALA A 53 -1.91 -4.86 -57.73
CA ALA A 53 -0.76 -5.59 -57.18
C ALA A 53 -0.35 -5.16 -55.75
N MET A 54 -0.89 -4.05 -55.24
CA MET A 54 -0.72 -3.58 -53.85
C MET A 54 -1.95 -3.85 -52.97
N ASP A 55 -2.92 -4.62 -53.45
CA ASP A 55 -4.18 -4.94 -52.74
C ASP A 55 -4.99 -3.68 -52.35
N PHE A 56 -5.10 -2.68 -53.23
CA PHE A 56 -6.04 -1.55 -53.05
C PHE A 56 -7.46 -1.92 -53.50
N ASP A 57 -8.49 -1.27 -52.93
CA ASP A 57 -9.90 -1.45 -53.30
C ASP A 57 -10.35 -0.46 -54.39
N ALA A 58 -9.79 0.75 -54.41
CA ALA A 58 -10.16 1.77 -55.39
C ALA A 58 -9.07 2.83 -55.65
N LEU A 59 -9.14 3.40 -56.85
CA LEU A 59 -8.37 4.56 -57.28
C LEU A 59 -9.14 5.85 -56.97
N VAL A 60 -8.51 6.82 -56.32
CA VAL A 60 -9.02 8.18 -56.14
C VAL A 60 -8.30 9.10 -57.12
N LEU A 61 -9.05 9.65 -58.07
CA LEU A 61 -8.53 10.56 -59.10
C LEU A 61 -8.87 12.01 -58.73
N ALA A 62 -7.84 12.84 -58.58
CA ALA A 62 -8.00 14.29 -58.48
C ALA A 62 -8.75 14.83 -59.71
N SER A 63 -9.72 15.74 -59.49
CA SER A 63 -10.52 16.48 -60.48
C SER A 63 -10.09 16.28 -61.94
N PRO A 64 -10.76 15.37 -62.68
CA PRO A 64 -10.39 14.99 -64.05
C PRO A 64 -11.02 15.90 -65.11
N PHE A 65 -11.64 17.01 -64.71
CA PHE A 65 -12.33 17.96 -65.58
C PHE A 65 -11.37 19.01 -66.15
N ARG A 66 -11.82 19.76 -67.15
CA ARG A 66 -11.00 20.81 -67.75
C ARG A 66 -10.83 21.98 -66.77
N PRO A 67 -9.59 22.31 -66.36
CA PRO A 67 -9.34 23.40 -65.42
C PRO A 67 -9.47 24.76 -66.12
N GLY A 68 -9.66 25.81 -65.31
CA GLY A 68 -9.63 27.19 -65.78
C GLY A 68 -8.25 27.65 -66.28
N PRO A 69 -8.10 28.94 -66.66
CA PRO A 69 -6.89 29.46 -67.30
C PRO A 69 -5.59 29.32 -66.49
N THR A 70 -5.66 29.10 -65.17
CA THR A 70 -4.49 28.85 -64.32
C THR A 70 -3.96 27.42 -64.39
N GLY A 71 -4.72 26.48 -64.97
CA GLY A 71 -4.36 25.06 -65.03
C GLY A 71 -4.51 24.32 -63.70
N GLU A 72 -5.12 24.93 -62.68
CA GLU A 72 -5.30 24.36 -61.35
C GLU A 72 -6.44 23.31 -61.35
N LEU A 73 -6.13 22.05 -61.00
CA LEU A 73 -7.04 20.91 -61.11
C LEU A 73 -8.42 21.11 -60.46
N PHE A 74 -8.47 21.75 -59.29
CA PHE A 74 -9.69 21.93 -58.51
C PHE A 74 -10.46 23.20 -58.90
N LEU A 75 -9.86 24.10 -59.68
CA LEU A 75 -10.56 25.21 -60.33
C LEU A 75 -11.17 24.73 -61.66
N ILE A 76 -12.24 23.94 -61.57
CA ILE A 76 -12.98 23.43 -62.74
C ILE A 76 -13.55 24.60 -63.53
N GLY A 77 -13.23 24.67 -64.84
CA GLY A 77 -13.78 25.68 -65.75
C GLY A 77 -14.86 25.13 -66.69
N ASP A 78 -14.78 23.83 -67.02
CA ASP A 78 -15.71 23.12 -67.91
C ASP A 78 -15.82 21.66 -67.44
N VAL A 79 -17.04 21.24 -67.09
CA VAL A 79 -17.36 19.91 -66.58
C VAL A 79 -17.66 18.88 -67.67
N GLU A 80 -17.96 19.30 -68.89
CA GLU A 80 -18.26 18.41 -70.03
C GLU A 80 -16.97 17.92 -70.71
N ARG A 81 -15.84 18.59 -70.47
CA ARG A 81 -14.54 18.23 -71.03
C ARG A 81 -13.61 17.61 -69.99
N ALA A 82 -12.88 16.58 -70.41
CA ALA A 82 -11.81 16.00 -69.62
C ALA A 82 -10.59 16.94 -69.54
N HIS A 83 -9.78 16.76 -68.50
CA HIS A 83 -8.48 17.41 -68.33
C HIS A 83 -7.57 17.03 -69.51
N PRO A 84 -6.86 17.97 -70.19
CA PRO A 84 -6.10 17.69 -71.41
C PRO A 84 -5.06 16.55 -71.32
N ALA A 85 -4.50 16.29 -70.13
CA ALA A 85 -3.59 15.16 -69.88
C ALA A 85 -4.26 13.76 -70.03
N LEU A 86 -5.59 13.68 -70.08
CA LEU A 86 -6.38 12.47 -70.33
C LEU A 86 -6.86 12.37 -71.81
N GLY A 87 -6.49 13.34 -72.65
CA GLY A 87 -6.98 13.53 -74.02
C GLY A 87 -8.13 14.53 -74.12
N ASP A 88 -8.30 15.18 -75.27
CA ASP A 88 -9.39 16.13 -75.54
C ASP A 88 -10.68 15.41 -75.93
N HIS A 89 -11.31 14.79 -74.93
CA HIS A 89 -12.54 14.02 -75.04
C HIS A 89 -13.63 14.57 -74.10
N SER A 90 -14.86 14.07 -74.24
CA SER A 90 -15.90 14.26 -73.23
C SER A 90 -15.42 13.71 -71.88
N SER A 91 -15.78 14.39 -70.79
CA SER A 91 -15.54 13.89 -69.43
C SER A 91 -16.27 12.55 -69.22
N GLU A 92 -17.49 12.40 -69.74
CA GLU A 92 -18.29 11.17 -69.66
C GLU A 92 -17.58 9.96 -70.32
N ASP A 93 -17.01 10.14 -71.53
CA ASP A 93 -16.28 9.09 -72.27
C ASP A 93 -14.96 8.67 -71.60
N VAL A 94 -14.29 9.61 -70.93
CA VAL A 94 -13.03 9.35 -70.23
C VAL A 94 -13.31 8.63 -68.91
N LEU A 95 -14.29 9.10 -68.15
CA LEU A 95 -14.71 8.47 -66.90
C LEU A 95 -15.30 7.07 -67.12
N GLY A 96 -16.12 6.88 -68.17
CA GLY A 96 -16.68 5.58 -68.53
C GLY A 96 -15.60 4.54 -68.83
N ARG A 97 -14.59 4.89 -69.64
CA ARG A 97 -13.48 3.99 -69.97
C ARG A 97 -12.57 3.72 -68.77
N LEU A 98 -12.26 4.72 -67.96
CA LEU A 98 -11.42 4.54 -66.76
C LEU A 98 -12.12 3.68 -65.70
N SER A 99 -13.43 3.86 -65.51
CA SER A 99 -14.21 3.05 -64.57
C SER A 99 -14.31 1.59 -65.02
N ALA A 100 -14.55 1.34 -66.32
CA ALA A 100 -14.54 -0.01 -66.87
C ALA A 100 -13.17 -0.70 -66.69
N ALA A 101 -12.08 -0.04 -67.05
CA ALA A 101 -10.72 -0.58 -66.92
C ALA A 101 -10.30 -0.85 -65.46
N ALA A 102 -10.85 -0.10 -64.50
CA ALA A 102 -10.68 -0.33 -63.07
C ALA A 102 -11.49 -1.56 -62.62
N HIS A 103 -12.77 -1.66 -63.01
CA HIS A 103 -13.63 -2.78 -62.65
C HIS A 103 -13.13 -4.13 -63.18
N GLU A 104 -12.57 -4.18 -64.39
CA GLU A 104 -11.91 -5.38 -64.95
C GLU A 104 -10.77 -5.92 -64.08
N ARG A 105 -10.23 -5.10 -63.17
CA ARG A 105 -9.13 -5.43 -62.24
C ARG A 105 -9.57 -5.55 -60.79
N GLY A 106 -10.88 -5.50 -60.52
CA GLY A 106 -11.40 -5.49 -59.15
C GLY A 106 -11.11 -4.19 -58.39
N LEU A 107 -10.96 -3.07 -59.10
CA LEU A 107 -10.79 -1.73 -58.52
C LEU A 107 -12.02 -0.85 -58.77
N GLY A 108 -12.40 -0.05 -57.78
CA GLY A 108 -13.31 1.07 -57.98
C GLY A 108 -12.61 2.35 -58.48
N LEU A 109 -13.38 3.31 -59.01
CA LEU A 109 -12.93 4.67 -59.30
C LEU A 109 -13.76 5.71 -58.51
N LEU A 110 -13.07 6.57 -57.75
CA LEU A 110 -13.65 7.73 -57.06
C LEU A 110 -13.03 9.02 -57.58
N LEU A 111 -13.81 10.11 -57.59
CA LEU A 111 -13.31 11.45 -57.95
C LEU A 111 -13.19 12.38 -56.76
N ASP A 112 -12.06 13.07 -56.65
CA ASP A 112 -11.81 14.10 -55.64
C ASP A 112 -12.10 15.50 -56.21
N ILE A 113 -13.17 16.13 -55.73
CA ILE A 113 -13.79 17.32 -56.31
C ILE A 113 -13.91 18.42 -55.23
N ALA A 114 -13.60 19.66 -55.61
CA ALA A 114 -13.81 20.84 -54.78
C ALA A 114 -15.21 21.41 -54.96
N PHE A 115 -15.91 21.60 -53.83
CA PHE A 115 -17.25 22.16 -53.76
C PHE A 115 -17.28 23.54 -53.07
N ASP A 116 -16.15 24.08 -52.64
CA ASP A 116 -16.04 25.45 -52.13
C ASP A 116 -15.79 26.50 -53.23
N ARG A 117 -15.19 26.11 -54.36
CA ARG A 117 -14.78 27.02 -55.44
C ARG A 117 -14.70 26.36 -56.81
N VAL A 118 -14.78 27.17 -57.85
CA VAL A 118 -14.57 26.81 -59.27
C VAL A 118 -13.74 27.89 -59.97
N ALA A 119 -13.35 27.69 -61.23
CA ALA A 119 -12.75 28.75 -62.04
C ALA A 119 -13.81 29.73 -62.54
N ASP A 120 -13.46 31.02 -62.60
CA ASP A 120 -14.26 32.02 -63.32
C ASP A 120 -14.48 31.61 -64.80
N GLY A 121 -15.74 31.48 -65.22
CA GLY A 121 -16.12 30.86 -66.49
C GLY A 121 -17.58 30.36 -66.55
N PRO A 122 -17.96 29.61 -67.60
CA PRO A 122 -19.35 29.18 -67.82
C PRO A 122 -19.94 28.36 -66.67
N TRP A 123 -19.14 27.47 -66.07
CA TRP A 123 -19.55 26.68 -64.91
C TRP A 123 -19.80 27.53 -63.66
N ALA A 124 -18.96 28.55 -63.41
CA ALA A 124 -19.19 29.52 -62.35
C ALA A 124 -20.50 30.30 -62.53
N VAL A 125 -20.80 30.77 -63.75
CA VAL A 125 -22.05 31.48 -64.05
C VAL A 125 -23.27 30.61 -63.78
N LEU A 126 -23.23 29.33 -64.16
CA LEU A 126 -24.32 28.38 -63.93
C LEU A 126 -24.56 28.12 -62.43
N LEU A 127 -23.49 27.91 -61.66
CA LEU A 127 -23.54 27.73 -60.20
C LEU A 127 -23.77 29.04 -59.42
N GLY A 128 -23.94 30.15 -60.12
CA GLY A 128 -24.11 31.46 -59.49
C GLY A 128 -22.91 31.95 -58.69
N ALA A 129 -21.74 31.35 -58.92
CA ALA A 129 -20.54 31.59 -58.14
C ALA A 129 -20.09 33.04 -58.25
N GLN A 130 -19.80 33.66 -57.11
CA GLN A 130 -19.35 35.05 -57.03
C GLN A 130 -17.86 35.09 -56.71
N ALA A 131 -17.19 36.16 -57.14
CA ALA A 131 -15.82 36.41 -56.71
C ALA A 131 -15.78 36.48 -55.18
N SER A 132 -14.90 35.70 -54.56
CA SER A 132 -14.76 35.59 -53.08
C SER A 132 -14.17 36.85 -52.42
N ARG A 133 -14.23 37.99 -53.10
CA ARG A 133 -13.55 39.23 -52.75
C ARG A 133 -14.50 40.16 -52.00
N ARG A 134 -14.07 40.59 -50.81
CA ARG A 134 -14.40 41.95 -50.37
C ARG A 134 -13.71 42.94 -51.33
N ASP A 135 -14.40 44.00 -51.72
CA ASP A 135 -13.84 45.01 -52.61
C ASP A 135 -12.50 45.55 -52.07
N GLY A 136 -11.42 45.34 -52.83
CA GLY A 136 -10.06 45.81 -52.52
C GLY A 136 -8.94 44.83 -52.88
N ASP A 137 -9.16 43.52 -52.79
CA ASP A 137 -8.05 42.54 -52.72
C ASP A 137 -7.65 41.91 -54.08
N ALA A 138 -7.58 42.73 -55.13
CA ALA A 138 -7.25 42.27 -56.48
C ALA A 138 -5.75 41.92 -56.68
N THR A 139 -4.90 42.22 -55.70
CA THR A 139 -3.43 42.06 -55.77
C THR A 139 -2.81 41.75 -54.40
N ASP A 140 -3.22 40.68 -53.72
CA ASP A 140 -2.37 40.12 -52.66
C ASP A 140 -1.25 39.25 -53.28
N PRO A 141 0.02 39.69 -53.28
CA PRO A 141 1.11 38.91 -53.84
C PRO A 141 1.45 37.67 -53.00
N ARG A 142 0.90 37.54 -51.79
CA ARG A 142 1.08 36.37 -50.90
C ARG A 142 0.20 35.19 -51.31
N LEU A 143 -0.87 35.43 -52.07
CA LEU A 143 -1.71 34.36 -52.60
C LEU A 143 -1.03 33.69 -53.81
N PRO A 144 -0.94 32.34 -53.83
CA PRO A 144 -0.33 31.60 -54.94
C PRO A 144 -1.00 31.98 -56.29
N PRO A 145 -0.22 32.25 -57.36
CA PRO A 145 -0.75 32.63 -58.67
C PRO A 145 -1.89 31.75 -59.19
N GLU A 146 -1.77 30.45 -58.95
CA GLU A 146 -2.73 29.40 -59.28
C GLU A 146 -4.12 29.58 -58.66
N THR A 147 -4.25 30.29 -57.53
CA THR A 147 -5.54 30.54 -56.85
C THR A 147 -6.24 31.84 -57.28
N ARG A 148 -5.61 32.67 -58.12
CA ARG A 148 -6.10 34.04 -58.42
C ARG A 148 -7.38 34.11 -59.26
N ALA A 149 -7.76 33.01 -59.91
CA ALA A 149 -8.96 32.87 -60.75
C ALA A 149 -10.09 32.07 -60.08
N ALA A 150 -10.00 31.84 -58.77
CA ALA A 150 -11.02 31.12 -58.00
C ALA A 150 -12.24 32.02 -57.68
N VAL A 151 -13.43 31.49 -57.88
CA VAL A 151 -14.71 32.09 -57.44
C VAL A 151 -15.45 31.10 -56.54
N ALA A 152 -16.14 31.60 -55.52
CA ALA A 152 -16.80 30.77 -54.50
C ALA A 152 -18.20 30.34 -54.97
N ILE A 153 -18.54 29.06 -54.76
CA ILE A 153 -19.86 28.53 -55.14
C ILE A 153 -20.94 29.12 -54.21
N ALA A 154 -22.01 29.65 -54.80
CA ALA A 154 -23.11 30.30 -54.09
C ALA A 154 -24.14 29.27 -53.58
N TRP A 155 -23.79 28.57 -52.49
CA TRP A 155 -24.63 27.53 -51.86
C TRP A 155 -25.90 28.06 -51.19
N GLU A 156 -26.01 29.37 -51.00
CA GLU A 156 -27.21 30.06 -50.52
C GLU A 156 -28.31 30.21 -51.58
N ARG A 157 -28.02 29.95 -52.86
CA ARG A 157 -29.02 29.93 -53.94
C ARG A 157 -29.69 28.55 -54.00
N PRO A 158 -31.02 28.45 -53.85
CA PRO A 158 -31.74 27.16 -53.83
C PRO A 158 -31.46 26.27 -55.04
N GLU A 159 -31.32 26.87 -56.22
CA GLU A 159 -31.06 26.17 -57.48
C GLU A 159 -29.63 25.60 -57.61
N THR A 160 -28.63 26.14 -56.89
CA THR A 160 -27.23 25.68 -56.99
C THR A 160 -27.09 24.22 -56.55
N ALA A 161 -27.78 23.84 -55.47
CA ALA A 161 -27.76 22.46 -54.98
C ALA A 161 -28.37 21.48 -55.99
N ALA A 162 -29.45 21.87 -56.66
CA ALA A 162 -30.10 21.05 -57.70
C ALA A 162 -29.22 20.90 -58.95
N ILE A 163 -28.59 21.98 -59.43
CA ILE A 163 -27.68 21.95 -60.59
C ILE A 163 -26.48 21.03 -60.32
N VAL A 164 -25.89 21.11 -59.13
CA VAL A 164 -24.80 20.21 -58.75
C VAL A 164 -25.28 18.76 -58.60
N ALA A 165 -26.47 18.54 -58.04
CA ALA A 165 -27.06 17.21 -57.92
C ALA A 165 -27.31 16.57 -59.31
N ASP A 166 -27.90 17.29 -60.26
CA ASP A 166 -28.14 16.78 -61.63
C ASP A 166 -26.83 16.41 -62.35
N TRP A 167 -25.79 17.23 -62.19
CA TRP A 167 -24.45 16.93 -62.70
C TRP A 167 -23.84 15.68 -62.04
N VAL A 168 -23.96 15.56 -60.72
CA VAL A 168 -23.47 14.39 -59.96
C VAL A 168 -24.26 13.13 -60.32
N ALA A 169 -25.57 13.21 -60.53
CA ALA A 169 -26.37 12.12 -61.07
C ALA A 169 -25.93 11.70 -62.49
N ALA A 170 -25.41 12.63 -63.29
CA ALA A 170 -24.78 12.30 -64.57
C ALA A 170 -23.44 11.56 -64.41
N LEU A 171 -22.59 11.99 -63.47
CA LEU A 171 -21.33 11.31 -63.17
C LEU A 171 -21.56 9.83 -62.75
N GLY A 172 -22.61 9.54 -61.98
CA GLY A 172 -22.95 8.17 -61.58
C GLY A 172 -23.19 7.20 -62.76
N ARG A 173 -23.64 7.70 -63.92
CA ARG A 173 -23.84 6.87 -65.13
C ARG A 173 -22.54 6.41 -65.79
N THR A 174 -21.39 6.98 -65.41
CA THR A 174 -20.08 6.60 -65.95
C THR A 174 -19.48 5.36 -65.25
N GLY A 175 -20.14 4.81 -64.24
CA GLY A 175 -19.65 3.65 -63.48
C GLY A 175 -18.68 4.01 -62.34
N LEU A 176 -18.67 5.27 -61.90
CA LEU A 176 -17.96 5.67 -60.68
C LEU A 176 -18.55 4.99 -59.44
N VAL A 177 -17.70 4.62 -58.49
CA VAL A 177 -18.12 3.99 -57.21
C VAL A 177 -18.16 4.97 -56.04
N GLY A 178 -17.91 6.25 -56.28
CA GLY A 178 -17.95 7.25 -55.21
C GLY A 178 -17.33 8.60 -55.52
N LEU A 179 -17.41 9.49 -54.54
CA LEU A 179 -16.84 10.84 -54.58
C LEU A 179 -16.06 11.15 -53.29
N VAL A 180 -15.08 12.04 -53.41
CA VAL A 180 -14.37 12.65 -52.29
C VAL A 180 -14.61 14.15 -52.32
N LEU A 181 -15.24 14.67 -51.26
CA LEU A 181 -15.64 16.06 -51.15
C LEU A 181 -14.53 16.91 -50.51
N ARG A 182 -14.03 17.93 -51.22
CA ARG A 182 -13.26 19.04 -50.66
C ARG A 182 -14.15 20.26 -50.45
N GLY A 183 -13.84 21.05 -49.41
CA GLY A 183 -14.51 22.34 -49.20
C GLY A 183 -15.90 22.26 -48.57
N THR A 184 -16.29 21.12 -47.99
CA THR A 184 -17.63 20.90 -47.42
C THR A 184 -18.06 21.95 -46.38
N GLY A 185 -17.13 22.59 -45.67
CA GLY A 185 -17.43 23.69 -44.74
C GLY A 185 -17.99 24.97 -45.39
N ALA A 186 -17.94 25.09 -46.72
CA ALA A 186 -18.59 26.18 -47.47
C ALA A 186 -20.02 25.84 -47.92
N MET A 187 -20.45 24.58 -47.81
CA MET A 187 -21.76 24.11 -48.25
C MET A 187 -22.80 24.23 -47.12
N GLN A 188 -24.07 24.48 -47.48
CA GLN A 188 -25.17 24.38 -46.53
C GLN A 188 -25.52 22.91 -46.24
N GLY A 189 -25.96 22.61 -45.01
CA GLY A 189 -26.26 21.23 -44.58
C GLY A 189 -27.33 20.53 -45.42
N GLU A 190 -28.32 21.27 -45.96
CA GLU A 190 -29.32 20.76 -46.89
C GLU A 190 -28.70 20.36 -48.23
N ALA A 191 -27.82 21.19 -48.80
CA ALA A 191 -27.13 20.91 -50.06
C ALA A 191 -26.20 19.68 -49.97
N ILE A 192 -25.53 19.48 -48.82
CA ILE A 192 -24.78 18.24 -48.55
C ILE A 192 -25.73 17.04 -48.44
N GLY A 193 -26.90 17.22 -47.83
CA GLY A 193 -27.94 16.19 -47.74
C GLY A 193 -28.47 15.76 -49.11
N THR A 194 -28.77 16.72 -49.99
CA THR A 194 -29.15 16.46 -51.39
C THR A 194 -28.05 15.71 -52.12
N LEU A 195 -26.80 16.21 -52.06
CA LEU A 195 -25.65 15.56 -52.70
C LEU A 195 -25.44 14.13 -52.21
N ALA A 196 -25.57 13.91 -50.90
CA ALA A 196 -25.46 12.57 -50.29
C ALA A 196 -26.58 11.62 -50.74
N ALA A 197 -27.82 12.11 -50.86
CA ALA A 197 -28.92 11.32 -51.42
C ALA A 197 -28.65 10.96 -52.89
N THR A 198 -28.28 11.95 -53.73
CA THR A 198 -27.98 11.75 -55.14
C THR A 198 -26.84 10.77 -55.38
N VAL A 199 -25.77 10.82 -54.58
CA VAL A 199 -24.69 9.83 -54.67
C VAL A 199 -25.20 8.45 -54.26
N ARG A 200 -26.00 8.33 -53.19
CA ARG A 200 -26.56 7.04 -52.73
C ARG A 200 -27.52 6.38 -53.73
N ASP A 201 -28.11 7.14 -54.65
CA ASP A 201 -28.95 6.64 -55.74
C ASP A 201 -28.15 6.04 -56.92
N TRP A 202 -26.81 6.12 -56.92
CA TRP A 202 -25.99 5.44 -57.95
C TRP A 202 -26.01 3.91 -57.75
N ALA A 203 -25.88 3.17 -58.85
CA ALA A 203 -25.79 1.71 -58.80
C ALA A 203 -24.47 1.24 -58.14
N GLY A 204 -24.52 0.13 -57.39
CA GLY A 204 -23.32 -0.57 -56.91
C GLY A 204 -22.75 -0.12 -55.56
N HIS A 205 -23.59 0.32 -54.62
CA HIS A 205 -23.19 0.73 -53.26
C HIS A 205 -22.09 1.82 -53.22
N PRO A 206 -22.38 3.00 -53.77
CA PRO A 206 -21.45 4.12 -53.89
C PRO A 206 -20.97 4.66 -52.54
N THR A 207 -19.71 5.07 -52.47
CA THR A 207 -19.06 5.60 -51.26
C THR A 207 -18.87 7.12 -51.34
N LEU A 208 -19.34 7.85 -50.32
CA LEU A 208 -19.14 9.29 -50.19
C LEU A 208 -18.13 9.61 -49.08
N LEU A 209 -16.98 10.15 -49.49
CA LEU A 209 -15.89 10.54 -48.60
C LEU A 209 -15.79 12.07 -48.49
N ALA A 210 -15.19 12.58 -47.42
CA ALA A 210 -14.84 14.01 -47.31
C ALA A 210 -13.45 14.21 -46.69
N TRP A 211 -12.76 15.28 -47.06
CA TRP A 211 -11.53 15.68 -46.37
C TRP A 211 -11.85 16.35 -45.03
N GLU A 212 -11.11 16.01 -43.97
CA GLU A 212 -11.21 16.73 -42.70
C GLU A 212 -10.79 18.20 -42.87
N GLY A 213 -11.56 19.13 -42.28
CA GLY A 213 -11.24 20.55 -42.32
C GLY A 213 -9.96 20.88 -41.53
N THR A 214 -9.28 21.96 -41.92
CA THR A 214 -8.06 22.45 -41.23
C THR A 214 -8.27 22.63 -39.73
N ASP A 215 -9.48 23.00 -39.34
CA ASP A 215 -9.83 23.35 -37.96
C ASP A 215 -10.35 22.13 -37.16
N GLY A 216 -10.35 20.93 -37.78
CA GLY A 216 -10.83 19.69 -37.17
C GLY A 216 -12.35 19.52 -37.14
N ALA A 217 -13.10 20.45 -37.75
CA ALA A 217 -14.54 20.36 -37.87
C ALA A 217 -14.97 19.14 -38.72
N LEU A 218 -15.77 18.26 -38.13
CA LEU A 218 -16.40 17.14 -38.83
C LEU A 218 -17.52 17.65 -39.75
N PRO A 219 -17.54 17.32 -41.06
CA PRO A 219 -18.71 17.56 -41.88
C PRO A 219 -19.91 16.77 -41.34
N HIS A 220 -21.08 17.41 -41.35
CA HIS A 220 -22.37 16.95 -40.83
C HIS A 220 -22.53 15.43 -40.64
N ARG A 221 -22.61 15.01 -39.37
CA ARG A 221 -22.74 13.61 -38.91
C ARG A 221 -23.83 12.84 -39.68
N GLY A 222 -23.47 11.67 -40.21
CA GLY A 222 -24.38 10.75 -40.92
C GLY A 222 -24.62 11.02 -42.42
N LEU A 223 -24.09 12.12 -42.98
CA LEU A 223 -24.25 12.41 -44.42
C LEU A 223 -23.16 11.77 -45.29
N VAL A 224 -21.91 11.70 -44.81
CA VAL A 224 -20.79 11.03 -45.48
C VAL A 224 -20.46 9.69 -44.82
N ASP A 225 -19.91 8.74 -45.59
CA ASP A 225 -19.57 7.40 -45.10
C ASP A 225 -18.24 7.38 -44.34
N ALA A 226 -17.27 8.17 -44.79
CA ALA A 226 -15.96 8.31 -44.16
C ALA A 226 -15.31 9.69 -44.36
N ILE A 227 -14.38 10.03 -43.46
CA ILE A 227 -13.50 11.20 -43.56
C ILE A 227 -12.03 10.80 -43.77
N LEU A 228 -11.30 11.61 -44.53
CA LEU A 228 -9.86 11.47 -44.77
C LEU A 228 -9.08 12.34 -43.79
N ARG A 229 -8.18 11.73 -43.00
CA ARG A 229 -7.42 12.39 -41.92
C ARG A 229 -5.91 12.09 -41.97
N PRO A 230 -5.02 13.05 -41.67
CA PRO A 230 -3.59 12.76 -41.52
C PRO A 230 -3.30 11.98 -40.23
N VAL A 231 -2.43 10.96 -40.31
CA VAL A 231 -2.04 10.12 -39.15
C VAL A 231 -1.45 10.91 -37.97
N GLY A 232 -0.91 12.11 -38.20
CA GLY A 232 -0.35 12.98 -37.15
C GLY A 232 -1.36 13.63 -36.19
N ARG A 233 -2.68 13.43 -36.36
CA ARG A 233 -3.73 14.02 -35.49
C ARG A 233 -4.31 13.09 -34.41
N VAL A 234 -3.72 11.91 -34.24
CA VAL A 234 -4.24 10.88 -33.34
C VAL A 234 -4.21 11.34 -31.86
N GLY A 235 -5.34 11.17 -31.16
CA GLY A 235 -5.48 11.51 -29.74
C GLY A 235 -5.94 12.95 -29.45
N ALA A 236 -6.37 13.73 -30.45
CA ALA A 236 -6.81 15.12 -30.29
C ALA A 236 -8.34 15.32 -30.22
N ALA A 237 -9.16 14.26 -30.37
CA ALA A 237 -10.62 14.34 -30.45
C ALA A 237 -11.33 13.57 -29.32
N PRO A 238 -12.51 14.02 -28.85
CA PRO A 238 -13.30 13.33 -27.84
C PRO A 238 -13.99 12.07 -28.40
N ARG A 239 -14.42 11.17 -27.50
CA ARG A 239 -15.04 9.87 -27.81
C ARG A 239 -16.08 9.92 -28.95
N ARG A 240 -15.88 9.06 -29.95
CA ARG A 240 -16.76 8.79 -31.09
C ARG A 240 -18.17 8.34 -30.65
N ASN A 241 -19.20 8.76 -31.37
CA ASN A 241 -20.58 8.30 -31.27
C ASN A 241 -20.91 7.39 -32.47
N ASP A 242 -21.85 6.46 -32.35
CA ASP A 242 -22.26 5.51 -33.41
C ASP A 242 -22.69 6.19 -34.73
N ARG A 243 -23.01 7.49 -34.70
CA ARG A 243 -23.37 8.31 -35.87
C ARG A 243 -22.19 9.07 -36.52
N ASP A 244 -20.97 8.90 -36.03
CA ASP A 244 -19.77 9.53 -36.60
C ASP A 244 -19.20 8.73 -37.79
N PRO A 245 -18.83 9.40 -38.90
CA PRO A 245 -18.32 8.73 -40.11
C PRO A 245 -17.03 7.96 -39.83
N ARG A 246 -16.76 6.92 -40.64
CA ARG A 246 -15.51 6.13 -40.57
C ARG A 246 -14.29 7.02 -40.80
N VAL A 247 -13.14 6.67 -40.21
CA VAL A 247 -11.91 7.47 -40.37
C VAL A 247 -10.90 6.71 -41.22
N LEU A 248 -10.62 7.22 -42.42
CA LEU A 248 -9.57 6.73 -43.31
C LEU A 248 -8.32 7.58 -43.09
N TYR A 249 -7.24 6.98 -42.61
CA TYR A 249 -6.00 7.70 -42.39
C TYR A 249 -5.10 7.66 -43.63
N TYR A 250 -4.28 8.69 -43.79
CA TYR A 250 -3.19 8.72 -44.76
C TYR A 250 -1.85 9.06 -44.08
N PRO A 251 -0.73 8.46 -44.53
CA PRO A 251 0.59 8.74 -43.97
C PRO A 251 1.08 10.15 -44.34
N GLU A 252 0.65 10.66 -45.50
CA GLU A 252 0.95 12.02 -45.98
C GLU A 252 -0.17 12.54 -46.88
N ALA A 253 -0.35 13.86 -46.93
CA ALA A 253 -1.38 14.48 -47.78
C ALA A 253 -0.89 14.56 -49.24
N PRO A 254 -1.73 14.26 -50.25
CA PRO A 254 -1.29 14.19 -51.66
C PRO A 254 -0.53 15.42 -52.19
N PHE A 255 -1.00 16.63 -51.81
CA PHE A 255 -0.40 17.91 -52.20
C PHE A 255 0.36 18.61 -51.05
N GLY A 256 0.47 17.95 -49.90
CA GLY A 256 1.19 18.48 -48.74
C GLY A 256 2.68 18.12 -48.75
N PRO A 257 3.45 18.58 -47.75
CA PRO A 257 4.83 18.16 -47.56
C PRO A 257 4.93 16.63 -47.45
N ARG A 258 5.83 16.02 -48.22
CA ARG A 258 6.11 14.58 -48.17
C ARG A 258 6.77 14.19 -46.83
N VAL A 259 6.50 12.95 -46.40
CA VAL A 259 7.09 12.34 -45.20
C VAL A 259 8.60 12.22 -45.33
N VAL A 260 9.09 11.83 -46.52
CA VAL A 260 10.51 11.84 -46.87
C VAL A 260 10.90 13.23 -47.39
N GLN A 261 11.94 13.84 -46.81
CA GLN A 261 12.40 15.19 -47.15
C GLN A 261 13.86 15.19 -47.63
N ASP A 262 14.24 16.19 -48.42
CA ASP A 262 15.51 16.22 -49.16
C ASP A 262 16.78 16.09 -48.29
N LEU A 263 16.74 16.50 -47.02
CA LEU A 263 17.88 16.42 -46.09
C LEU A 263 17.91 15.14 -45.23
N MET A 264 16.97 14.20 -45.42
CA MET A 264 16.91 12.97 -44.63
C MET A 264 17.82 11.86 -45.21
N PRO A 265 18.67 11.21 -44.37
CA PRO A 265 19.37 9.98 -44.73
C PRO A 265 18.37 8.87 -45.10
N SER A 266 18.68 8.07 -46.12
CA SER A 266 17.75 7.10 -46.69
C SER A 266 17.20 6.09 -45.68
N GLU A 267 18.04 5.56 -44.80
CA GLU A 267 17.64 4.62 -43.73
C GLU A 267 16.62 5.25 -42.75
N VAL A 268 16.80 6.53 -42.39
CA VAL A 268 15.89 7.28 -41.52
C VAL A 268 14.60 7.64 -42.26
N ALA A 269 14.71 8.00 -43.55
CA ALA A 269 13.57 8.26 -44.42
C ALA A 269 12.69 7.01 -44.60
N GLU A 270 13.29 5.85 -44.85
CA GLU A 270 12.58 4.58 -45.00
C GLU A 270 11.87 4.19 -43.69
N ARG A 271 12.57 4.25 -42.55
CA ARG A 271 11.95 4.05 -41.23
C ARG A 271 10.76 4.98 -41.00
N LYS A 272 10.90 6.27 -41.33
CA LYS A 272 9.82 7.25 -41.15
C LYS A 272 8.61 6.95 -42.03
N ALA A 273 8.83 6.53 -43.28
CA ALA A 273 7.76 6.15 -44.20
C ALA A 273 7.07 4.84 -43.76
N ARG A 274 7.84 3.80 -43.38
CA ARG A 274 7.32 2.56 -42.77
C ARG A 274 6.49 2.83 -41.51
N HIS A 275 6.97 3.71 -40.63
CA HIS A 275 6.29 4.13 -39.41
C HIS A 275 4.96 4.82 -39.69
N ALA A 276 4.96 5.81 -40.60
CA ALA A 276 3.75 6.53 -41.00
C ALA A 276 2.72 5.60 -41.67
N LEU A 277 3.17 4.68 -42.54
CA LEU A 277 2.33 3.66 -43.19
C LEU A 277 1.64 2.76 -42.17
N ARG A 278 2.41 2.17 -41.24
CA ARG A 278 1.87 1.21 -40.25
C ARG A 278 0.95 1.89 -39.23
N LEU A 279 1.26 3.11 -38.79
CA LEU A 279 0.34 3.91 -37.97
C LEU A 279 -0.96 4.25 -38.70
N ALA A 280 -0.88 4.72 -39.95
CA ALA A 280 -2.08 5.06 -40.72
C ALA A 280 -2.96 3.83 -40.93
N ALA A 281 -2.34 2.67 -41.23
CA ALA A 281 -3.06 1.44 -41.43
C ALA A 281 -3.75 0.92 -40.14
N ALA A 282 -3.07 0.96 -39.00
CA ALA A 282 -3.57 0.38 -37.76
C ALA A 282 -4.69 1.20 -37.07
N LEU A 283 -4.67 2.52 -37.24
CA LEU A 283 -5.52 3.44 -36.47
C LEU A 283 -6.84 3.80 -37.18
N GLY A 284 -6.96 3.50 -38.47
CA GLY A 284 -8.13 3.82 -39.28
C GLY A 284 -9.11 2.67 -39.49
N ASP A 285 -10.29 3.03 -39.96
CA ASP A 285 -11.21 2.12 -40.65
C ASP A 285 -10.80 1.94 -42.12
N GLY A 286 -9.69 2.54 -42.54
CA GLY A 286 -9.13 2.45 -43.88
C GLY A 286 -7.86 3.27 -44.06
N LEU A 287 -7.21 3.09 -45.21
CA LEU A 287 -5.92 3.67 -45.58
C LEU A 287 -6.03 4.38 -46.94
N LEU A 288 -5.50 5.60 -47.07
CA LEU A 288 -5.26 6.26 -48.35
C LEU A 288 -3.77 6.51 -48.57
N ILE A 289 -3.22 6.06 -49.71
CA ILE A 289 -1.82 6.26 -50.11
C ILE A 289 -1.75 7.14 -51.36
N PRO A 290 -1.05 8.29 -51.34
CA PRO A 290 -0.81 9.08 -52.54
C PRO A 290 0.38 8.56 -53.35
N ALA A 291 0.21 8.50 -54.68
CA ALA A 291 1.23 8.02 -55.59
C ALA A 291 2.59 8.72 -55.40
N GLY A 292 3.66 7.95 -55.51
CA GLY A 292 5.03 8.32 -55.18
C GLY A 292 5.43 8.05 -53.72
N PHE A 293 4.48 7.84 -52.78
CA PHE A 293 4.80 7.46 -51.41
C PHE A 293 5.50 6.10 -51.35
N GLU A 294 5.01 5.15 -52.15
CA GLU A 294 5.56 3.82 -52.34
C GLU A 294 7.00 3.82 -52.85
N PHE A 295 7.46 4.91 -53.49
CA PHE A 295 8.84 5.09 -53.97
C PHE A 295 9.62 6.17 -53.19
N GLY A 296 9.14 6.59 -52.01
CA GLY A 296 9.81 7.60 -51.17
C GLY A 296 9.98 8.97 -51.82
N GLU A 297 9.06 9.37 -52.71
CA GLU A 297 9.12 10.64 -53.45
C GLU A 297 9.14 11.83 -52.49
N ARG A 298 10.09 12.75 -52.71
CA ARG A 298 10.36 13.89 -51.82
C ARG A 298 9.57 15.14 -52.18
N ARG A 299 8.97 15.15 -53.38
CA ARG A 299 8.18 16.27 -53.91
C ARG A 299 6.68 15.99 -53.78
N PRO A 300 5.87 16.97 -53.33
CA PRO A 300 4.41 16.86 -53.37
C PRO A 300 3.90 16.60 -54.80
N LEU A 301 2.71 15.99 -54.91
CA LEU A 301 1.97 16.06 -56.16
C LEU A 301 1.65 17.52 -56.48
N SER A 302 1.54 17.88 -57.76
CA SER A 302 1.20 19.24 -58.18
C SER A 302 -0.19 19.27 -58.79
N THR A 303 -0.93 20.35 -58.52
CA THR A 303 -2.25 20.61 -59.09
C THR A 303 -2.21 21.41 -60.40
N VAL A 304 -1.04 21.71 -60.96
CA VAL A 304 -0.88 22.49 -62.20
C VAL A 304 0.03 21.85 -63.25
N ARG A 305 0.80 20.82 -62.90
CA ARG A 305 1.73 20.14 -63.82
C ARG A 305 2.06 18.72 -63.37
N TYR A 306 2.60 17.92 -64.27
CA TYR A 306 3.25 16.66 -63.90
C TYR A 306 4.59 16.92 -63.18
N ASN A 307 4.77 16.31 -62.00
CA ASN A 307 6.06 16.14 -61.36
C ASN A 307 6.48 14.66 -61.57
N PRO A 308 7.54 14.36 -62.34
CA PRO A 308 7.94 12.97 -62.58
C PRO A 308 8.46 12.32 -61.30
N VAL A 309 7.87 11.20 -60.91
CA VAL A 309 8.35 10.37 -59.79
C VAL A 309 9.78 9.92 -60.08
N ARG A 310 10.69 10.23 -59.17
CA ARG A 310 12.05 9.70 -59.21
C ARG A 310 12.08 8.42 -58.39
N ARG A 311 12.48 7.30 -59.00
CA ARG A 311 12.84 6.11 -58.23
C ARG A 311 13.95 6.48 -57.25
N SER A 312 13.63 6.46 -55.97
CA SER A 312 14.62 6.54 -54.90
C SER A 312 15.21 5.16 -54.61
N ASP A 313 16.01 5.08 -53.56
CA ASP A 313 16.47 3.85 -52.93
C ASP A 313 15.41 3.17 -52.03
N ILE A 314 14.24 3.79 -51.87
CA ILE A 314 13.09 3.30 -51.08
C ILE A 314 12.03 2.70 -52.03
N ASP A 315 11.63 1.46 -51.77
CA ASP A 315 10.48 0.79 -52.39
C ASP A 315 9.64 0.09 -51.31
N LEU A 316 8.46 0.65 -51.02
CA LEU A 316 7.51 0.16 -50.03
C LEU A 316 6.34 -0.62 -50.64
N THR A 317 6.39 -0.94 -51.95
CA THR A 317 5.30 -1.65 -52.66
C THR A 317 4.91 -2.94 -51.92
N ARG A 318 5.90 -3.69 -51.43
CA ARG A 318 5.68 -4.93 -50.67
C ARG A 318 5.13 -4.69 -49.27
N ASP A 319 5.55 -3.61 -48.61
CA ASP A 319 5.11 -3.26 -47.27
C ASP A 319 3.66 -2.76 -47.26
N ILE A 320 3.27 -2.01 -48.30
CA ILE A 320 1.89 -1.60 -48.56
C ILE A 320 1.02 -2.84 -48.81
N ALA A 321 1.43 -3.75 -49.68
CA ALA A 321 0.71 -5.02 -49.93
C ALA A 321 0.64 -5.93 -48.68
N ALA A 322 1.68 -5.92 -47.83
CA ALA A 322 1.69 -6.69 -46.59
C ALA A 322 0.70 -6.11 -45.56
N ILE A 323 0.77 -4.80 -45.29
CA ILE A 323 -0.11 -4.16 -44.31
C ILE A 323 -1.56 -4.15 -44.79
N ASN A 324 -1.83 -3.94 -46.09
CA ASN A 324 -3.16 -4.00 -46.69
C ASN A 324 -3.83 -5.38 -46.55
N ARG A 325 -3.06 -6.46 -46.47
CA ARG A 325 -3.58 -7.82 -46.20
C ARG A 325 -3.75 -8.07 -44.70
N LEU A 326 -2.80 -7.63 -43.87
CA LEU A 326 -2.86 -7.81 -42.42
C LEU A 326 -4.11 -7.15 -41.82
N VAL A 327 -4.37 -5.87 -42.14
CA VAL A 327 -5.53 -5.13 -41.59
C VAL A 327 -6.87 -5.52 -42.21
N ALA A 328 -6.86 -6.17 -43.38
CA ALA A 328 -8.07 -6.66 -44.05
C ALA A 328 -8.49 -8.08 -43.58
N ALA A 329 -7.56 -8.85 -43.03
CA ALA A 329 -7.82 -10.19 -42.50
C ALA A 329 -8.44 -10.16 -41.09
N GLU A 330 -7.89 -9.32 -40.20
CA GLU A 330 -8.21 -9.31 -38.76
C GLU A 330 -9.25 -8.22 -38.39
N GLY A 331 -9.89 -7.59 -39.40
CA GLY A 331 -10.81 -6.46 -39.20
C GLY A 331 -10.18 -5.26 -38.50
N ALA A 332 -10.97 -4.44 -37.82
CA ALA A 332 -10.49 -3.44 -36.86
C ALA A 332 -11.60 -3.12 -35.85
N PRO A 333 -11.28 -2.95 -34.55
CA PRO A 333 -12.29 -2.56 -33.56
C PRO A 333 -12.88 -1.18 -33.88
N SER A 334 -14.20 -1.06 -33.78
CA SER A 334 -14.96 0.08 -34.35
C SER A 334 -14.70 1.43 -33.66
N GLN A 335 -14.25 1.42 -32.41
CA GLN A 335 -13.96 2.65 -31.68
C GLN A 335 -12.63 3.29 -32.12
N GLU A 336 -12.57 4.60 -32.01
CA GLU A 336 -11.38 5.40 -32.34
C GLU A 336 -10.24 5.15 -31.35
N ALA A 337 -9.00 5.26 -31.83
CA ALA A 337 -7.81 4.99 -31.03
C ALA A 337 -7.61 6.02 -29.90
N VAL A 338 -7.66 5.55 -28.65
CA VAL A 338 -7.34 6.32 -27.45
C VAL A 338 -5.87 6.13 -27.10
N ARG A 339 -5.16 7.20 -26.73
CA ARG A 339 -3.75 7.11 -26.31
C ARG A 339 -3.64 6.70 -24.85
N LEU A 340 -2.90 5.62 -24.59
CA LEU A 340 -2.61 5.08 -23.26
C LEU A 340 -1.27 5.59 -22.71
N SER A 341 -0.31 5.93 -23.58
CA SER A 341 0.99 6.46 -23.15
C SER A 341 0.93 7.97 -22.87
N ALA A 342 1.88 8.47 -22.09
CA ALA A 342 2.14 9.91 -22.03
C ALA A 342 2.45 10.52 -23.42
N PRO A 343 2.16 11.82 -23.66
CA PRO A 343 2.41 12.49 -24.94
C PRO A 343 3.86 12.45 -25.43
N ASP A 344 4.81 12.48 -24.49
CA ASP A 344 6.26 12.53 -24.63
C ASP A 344 6.94 11.15 -24.52
N SER A 345 6.18 10.07 -24.29
CA SER A 345 6.69 8.70 -24.22
C SER A 345 7.43 8.29 -25.49
N ALA A 346 8.59 7.65 -25.34
CA ALA A 346 9.38 7.10 -26.44
C ALA A 346 8.62 6.01 -27.22
N ILE A 347 7.70 5.29 -26.57
CA ILE A 347 6.73 4.43 -27.25
C ILE A 347 5.33 5.01 -27.03
N ALA A 348 4.67 5.36 -28.14
CA ALA A 348 3.26 5.69 -28.14
C ALA A 348 2.44 4.40 -28.07
N ALA A 349 1.60 4.27 -27.05
CA ALA A 349 0.64 3.17 -26.92
C ALA A 349 -0.76 3.70 -27.23
N LEU A 350 -1.46 3.09 -28.18
CA LEU A 350 -2.76 3.52 -28.70
C LEU A 350 -3.71 2.31 -28.74
N LEU A 351 -4.89 2.42 -28.15
CA LEU A 351 -5.86 1.33 -28.01
C LEU A 351 -7.16 1.63 -28.77
N ARG A 352 -7.61 0.66 -29.57
CA ARG A 352 -8.95 0.59 -30.17
C ARG A 352 -9.71 -0.57 -29.56
N THR A 353 -11.02 -0.42 -29.39
CA THR A 353 -11.89 -1.39 -28.71
C THR A 353 -13.22 -1.57 -29.44
N ASP A 354 -13.82 -2.75 -29.28
CA ASP A 354 -15.24 -3.02 -29.47
C ASP A 354 -15.70 -4.00 -28.37
N ASP A 355 -16.99 -4.38 -28.33
CA ASP A 355 -17.56 -5.21 -27.25
C ASP A 355 -16.90 -6.60 -27.10
N THR A 356 -16.08 -7.04 -28.06
CA THR A 356 -15.53 -8.40 -28.13
C THR A 356 -14.00 -8.46 -28.22
N GLN A 357 -13.35 -7.39 -28.69
CA GLN A 357 -11.91 -7.38 -28.99
C GLN A 357 -11.30 -5.97 -28.86
N ALA A 358 -9.97 -5.96 -28.74
CA ALA A 358 -9.18 -4.74 -28.70
C ALA A 358 -7.90 -4.88 -29.54
N ARG A 359 -7.53 -3.80 -30.24
CA ARG A 359 -6.26 -3.67 -30.96
C ARG A 359 -5.42 -2.59 -30.31
N LEU A 360 -4.25 -2.98 -29.86
CA LEU A 360 -3.25 -2.13 -29.23
C LEU A 360 -2.08 -1.92 -30.21
N VAL A 361 -1.78 -0.67 -30.49
CA VAL A 361 -0.68 -0.24 -31.36
C VAL A 361 0.43 0.34 -30.49
N LEU A 362 1.61 -0.26 -30.55
CA LEU A 362 2.81 0.21 -29.86
C LEU A 362 3.80 0.73 -30.89
N ALA A 363 4.07 2.04 -30.88
CA ALA A 363 4.87 2.70 -31.90
C ALA A 363 6.04 3.46 -31.28
N ASN A 364 7.28 3.09 -31.63
CA ASN A 364 8.47 3.82 -31.23
C ASN A 364 8.56 5.15 -32.00
N THR A 365 8.46 6.26 -31.30
CA THR A 365 8.45 7.61 -31.91
C THR A 365 9.84 8.09 -32.34
N ALA A 366 10.91 7.41 -31.89
CA ALA A 366 12.28 7.72 -32.27
C ALA A 366 12.74 6.87 -33.48
N LEU A 367 13.28 7.53 -34.51
CA LEU A 367 13.72 6.90 -35.77
C LEU A 367 15.19 6.47 -35.79
N ASP A 368 15.94 6.84 -34.77
CA ASP A 368 17.39 6.68 -34.60
C ASP A 368 17.78 5.69 -33.48
N ARG A 369 16.91 5.47 -32.48
CA ARG A 369 17.16 4.60 -31.32
C ARG A 369 16.00 3.66 -31.02
N ALA A 370 16.34 2.48 -30.51
CA ALA A 370 15.36 1.56 -29.95
C ALA A 370 14.79 2.10 -28.63
N ALA A 371 13.55 1.74 -28.32
CA ALA A 371 12.85 2.09 -27.09
C ALA A 371 12.25 0.83 -26.44
N GLU A 372 11.83 0.93 -25.18
CA GLU A 372 11.26 -0.19 -24.44
C GLU A 372 10.16 0.31 -23.50
N ILE A 373 9.07 -0.45 -23.39
CA ILE A 373 7.93 -0.15 -22.51
C ILE A 373 7.57 -1.41 -21.70
N ALA A 374 7.24 -1.24 -20.41
CA ALA A 374 6.72 -2.33 -19.59
C ALA A 374 5.25 -2.59 -19.95
N ALA A 375 4.86 -3.85 -20.17
CA ALA A 375 3.54 -4.18 -20.69
C ALA A 375 2.39 -3.76 -19.76
N VAL A 376 2.61 -3.82 -18.44
CA VAL A 376 1.70 -3.29 -17.41
C VAL A 376 1.22 -1.84 -17.66
N ALA A 377 2.01 -1.02 -18.36
CA ALA A 377 1.66 0.36 -18.67
C ALA A 377 0.46 0.49 -19.65
N PHE A 378 0.16 -0.56 -20.42
CA PHE A 378 -0.99 -0.58 -21.33
C PHE A 378 -1.98 -1.70 -21.03
N THR A 379 -1.56 -2.84 -20.46
CA THR A 379 -2.50 -3.93 -20.12
C THR A 379 -3.45 -3.55 -19.00
N ARG A 380 -3.05 -2.63 -18.10
CA ARG A 380 -3.93 -2.06 -17.08
C ARG A 380 -5.09 -1.26 -17.69
N GLU A 381 -4.78 -0.32 -18.59
CA GLU A 381 -5.77 0.55 -19.22
C GLU A 381 -6.66 -0.21 -20.23
N ALA A 382 -6.11 -1.28 -20.83
CA ALA A 382 -6.85 -2.20 -21.69
C ALA A 382 -7.51 -3.37 -20.93
N GLY A 383 -7.59 -3.32 -19.60
CA GLY A 383 -7.79 -4.49 -18.71
C GLY A 383 -9.10 -5.29 -18.84
N ALA A 384 -10.03 -4.88 -19.70
CA ALA A 384 -11.18 -5.72 -20.10
C ALA A 384 -10.82 -6.73 -21.22
N TYR A 385 -9.63 -6.63 -21.81
CA TYR A 385 -9.20 -7.41 -22.97
C TYR A 385 -7.85 -8.08 -22.73
N GLY A 386 -7.74 -9.35 -23.13
CA GLY A 386 -6.49 -10.11 -23.06
C GLY A 386 -6.66 -11.61 -23.29
N PRO A 387 -5.56 -12.37 -23.37
CA PRO A 387 -4.18 -11.87 -23.42
C PRO A 387 -3.86 -11.24 -24.78
N PHE A 388 -2.93 -10.28 -24.82
CA PHE A 388 -2.55 -9.58 -26.05
C PHE A 388 -1.57 -10.40 -26.89
N ARG A 389 -1.85 -10.58 -28.18
CA ARG A 389 -1.04 -11.38 -29.13
C ARG A 389 -0.49 -10.54 -30.26
N ASP A 390 0.74 -10.80 -30.68
CA ASP A 390 1.37 -10.13 -31.83
C ASP A 390 0.71 -10.55 -33.15
N LEU A 391 0.21 -9.57 -33.90
CA LEU A 391 -0.57 -9.81 -35.12
C LEU A 391 0.27 -10.38 -36.28
N GLU A 392 1.58 -10.09 -36.31
CA GLU A 392 2.52 -10.65 -37.29
C GLU A 392 3.23 -11.91 -36.76
N SER A 393 3.01 -12.27 -35.50
CA SER A 393 3.56 -13.49 -34.89
C SER A 393 2.62 -14.03 -33.79
N PRO A 394 1.46 -14.65 -34.15
CA PRO A 394 0.38 -14.95 -33.20
C PRO A 394 0.72 -15.84 -32.00
N GLU A 395 1.83 -16.59 -32.07
CA GLU A 395 2.40 -17.37 -30.96
C GLU A 395 3.02 -16.50 -29.85
N ARG A 396 3.40 -15.26 -30.16
CA ARG A 396 3.97 -14.29 -29.23
C ARG A 396 2.85 -13.60 -28.47
N ILE A 397 2.58 -14.11 -27.28
CA ILE A 397 1.68 -13.52 -26.30
C ILE A 397 2.47 -12.56 -25.41
N ILE A 398 1.95 -11.35 -25.17
CA ILE A 398 2.52 -10.36 -24.25
C ILE A 398 1.81 -10.47 -22.90
N ALA A 399 2.54 -10.89 -21.87
CA ALA A 399 2.11 -10.91 -20.48
C ALA A 399 2.28 -9.52 -19.83
N ALA A 400 1.72 -9.31 -18.62
CA ALA A 400 1.75 -7.98 -17.98
C ALA A 400 3.15 -7.63 -17.42
N GLU A 401 3.90 -8.66 -17.02
CA GLU A 401 5.27 -8.63 -16.55
C GLU A 401 6.32 -8.41 -17.66
N ASP A 402 5.94 -8.56 -18.93
CA ASP A 402 6.87 -8.44 -20.05
C ASP A 402 7.36 -7.00 -20.27
N ARG A 403 8.52 -6.89 -20.93
CA ARG A 403 9.02 -5.64 -21.47
C ARG A 403 9.07 -5.73 -22.99
N VAL A 404 8.31 -4.86 -23.65
CA VAL A 404 8.23 -4.79 -25.11
C VAL A 404 9.28 -3.81 -25.60
N ARG A 405 10.35 -4.34 -26.20
CA ARG A 405 11.37 -3.55 -26.88
C ARG A 405 11.02 -3.39 -28.36
N LEU A 406 11.10 -2.16 -28.85
CA LEU A 406 10.86 -1.78 -30.25
C LEU A 406 12.12 -1.14 -30.85
N ALA A 407 12.46 -1.53 -32.07
CA ALA A 407 13.51 -0.96 -32.90
C ALA A 407 13.18 0.49 -33.34
N PRO A 408 14.14 1.26 -33.88
CA PRO A 408 13.90 2.64 -34.29
C PRO A 408 12.78 2.75 -35.34
N GLY A 409 11.72 3.49 -35.03
CA GLY A 409 10.53 3.67 -35.87
C GLY A 409 9.59 2.45 -35.95
N GLU A 410 9.83 1.36 -35.22
CA GLU A 410 8.99 0.15 -35.28
C GLU A 410 7.57 0.41 -34.75
N VAL A 411 6.59 -0.25 -35.37
CA VAL A 411 5.17 -0.22 -35.00
C VAL A 411 4.66 -1.65 -34.88
N LEU A 412 4.45 -2.10 -33.64
CA LEU A 412 3.94 -3.41 -33.27
C LEU A 412 2.42 -3.36 -33.09
N LEU A 413 1.73 -4.36 -33.60
CA LEU A 413 0.28 -4.52 -33.51
C LEU A 413 -0.04 -5.71 -32.61
N LEU A 414 -0.83 -5.47 -31.56
CA LEU A 414 -1.23 -6.46 -30.58
C LEU A 414 -2.75 -6.58 -30.51
N GLU A 415 -3.28 -7.78 -30.32
CA GLU A 415 -4.73 -8.02 -30.20
C GLU A 415 -5.12 -8.80 -28.95
N GLY A 416 -6.14 -8.31 -28.26
CA GLY A 416 -6.76 -8.96 -27.10
C GLY A 416 -8.26 -9.20 -27.33
N ARG A 417 -8.83 -10.20 -26.65
CA ARG A 417 -10.27 -10.47 -26.65
C ARG A 417 -10.88 -10.12 -25.31
N ALA A 418 -12.17 -9.77 -25.30
CA ALA A 418 -12.90 -9.47 -24.06
C ALA A 418 -12.80 -10.67 -23.09
N THR A 419 -12.30 -10.41 -21.88
CA THR A 419 -12.14 -11.46 -20.87
C THR A 419 -13.49 -11.80 -20.24
N ALA A 420 -13.77 -13.09 -20.04
CA ALA A 420 -14.98 -13.50 -19.31
C ALA A 420 -14.96 -12.93 -17.87
N PRO A 421 -16.05 -12.31 -17.39
CA PRO A 421 -16.10 -11.78 -16.03
C PRO A 421 -16.02 -12.91 -15.01
N ILE A 422 -15.28 -12.70 -13.92
CA ILE A 422 -15.27 -13.63 -12.79
C ILE A 422 -16.63 -13.54 -12.09
N THR A 423 -17.45 -14.56 -12.25
CA THR A 423 -18.70 -14.71 -11.50
C THR A 423 -18.42 -15.46 -10.20
N ALA A 424 -18.70 -14.81 -9.07
CA ALA A 424 -18.63 -15.47 -7.77
C ALA A 424 -19.74 -16.53 -7.63
N PRO A 425 -19.57 -17.55 -6.77
CA PRO A 425 -20.69 -18.39 -6.34
C PRO A 425 -21.84 -17.53 -5.82
N SER A 426 -23.08 -18.01 -5.96
CA SER A 426 -24.26 -17.33 -5.41
C SER A 426 -24.06 -17.06 -3.92
N GLY A 427 -24.22 -15.81 -3.50
CA GLY A 427 -24.06 -15.40 -2.11
C GLY A 427 -25.05 -16.06 -1.14
N PRO A 428 -24.93 -15.78 0.17
CA PRO A 428 -25.86 -16.29 1.17
C PRO A 428 -27.31 -15.91 0.85
N SER A 429 -28.26 -16.75 1.25
CA SER A 429 -29.69 -16.45 1.09
C SER A 429 -30.08 -15.21 1.90
N ALA A 430 -31.20 -14.59 1.53
CA ALA A 430 -31.73 -13.43 2.25
C ALA A 430 -31.93 -13.70 3.75
N ASP A 431 -32.34 -14.92 4.14
CA ASP A 431 -32.50 -15.30 5.55
C ASP A 431 -31.18 -15.33 6.32
N ILE A 432 -30.09 -15.79 5.68
CA ILE A 432 -28.75 -15.81 6.27
C ILE A 432 -28.17 -14.38 6.34
N ALA A 433 -28.42 -13.57 5.31
CA ALA A 433 -28.05 -12.16 5.30
C ALA A 433 -28.78 -11.36 6.40
N ALA A 434 -30.08 -11.62 6.61
CA ALA A 434 -30.88 -10.97 7.66
C ALA A 434 -30.48 -11.38 9.09
N GLN A 435 -29.81 -12.53 9.25
CA GLN A 435 -29.23 -12.98 10.53
C GLN A 435 -27.79 -12.47 10.75
N SER A 436 -27.19 -11.79 9.76
CA SER A 436 -25.84 -11.24 9.89
C SER A 436 -25.83 -10.03 10.83
N PRO A 437 -24.74 -9.77 11.58
CA PRO A 437 -24.68 -8.64 12.50
C PRO A 437 -24.89 -7.30 11.78
N ARG A 438 -25.92 -6.56 12.20
CA ARG A 438 -26.28 -5.27 11.59
C ARG A 438 -25.40 -4.12 12.06
N VAL A 439 -24.98 -4.14 13.33
CA VAL A 439 -24.02 -3.18 13.90
C VAL A 439 -22.61 -3.74 13.71
N ALA A 440 -21.75 -3.00 13.02
CA ALA A 440 -20.33 -3.33 12.91
C ALA A 440 -19.57 -2.75 14.12
N ILE A 441 -18.65 -3.55 14.67
CA ILE A 441 -17.75 -3.15 15.76
C ILE A 441 -16.33 -3.49 15.28
N GLU A 442 -15.54 -2.47 15.00
CA GLU A 442 -14.26 -2.57 14.29
C GLU A 442 -13.14 -1.85 15.05
N ASN A 443 -11.89 -2.07 14.64
CA ASN A 443 -10.69 -1.35 15.14
C ASN A 443 -10.61 -1.24 16.68
N VAL A 444 -10.97 -2.34 17.37
CA VAL A 444 -10.95 -2.41 18.83
C VAL A 444 -9.52 -2.27 19.34
N THR A 445 -9.34 -1.45 20.37
CA THR A 445 -8.05 -1.23 21.05
C THR A 445 -8.26 -1.11 22.57
N PRO A 446 -7.28 -1.48 23.41
CA PRO A 446 -5.98 -2.05 23.08
C PRO A 446 -6.11 -3.52 22.68
N VAL A 447 -5.29 -3.93 21.73
CA VAL A 447 -5.14 -5.33 21.31
C VAL A 447 -3.65 -5.63 21.17
N ALA A 448 -3.24 -6.83 21.58
CA ALA A 448 -1.95 -7.39 21.16
C ALA A 448 -2.08 -7.92 19.72
N SER A 449 -1.10 -8.68 19.23
CA SER A 449 -1.34 -9.45 18.00
C SER A 449 -2.33 -10.60 18.27
N GLY A 450 -3.25 -10.87 17.34
CA GLY A 450 -4.15 -12.03 17.39
C GLY A 450 -4.88 -12.23 18.74
N PRO A 451 -4.91 -13.44 19.30
CA PRO A 451 -5.65 -13.76 20.53
C PRO A 451 -4.85 -13.53 21.83
N PHE A 452 -3.74 -12.78 21.80
CA PHE A 452 -2.84 -12.65 22.95
C PHE A 452 -3.28 -11.53 23.92
N PRO A 453 -3.01 -11.69 25.23
CA PRO A 453 -3.38 -10.68 26.22
C PRO A 453 -2.51 -9.43 26.11
N VAL A 454 -3.11 -8.26 26.27
CA VAL A 454 -2.36 -7.04 26.57
C VAL A 454 -1.88 -7.08 28.02
N ARG A 455 -0.71 -6.50 28.28
CA ARG A 455 -0.05 -6.48 29.59
C ARG A 455 -0.32 -5.17 30.30
N ARG A 456 -0.70 -5.24 31.58
CA ARG A 456 -0.93 -4.09 32.46
C ARG A 456 -0.49 -4.42 33.89
N VAL A 457 -0.53 -3.46 34.78
CA VAL A 457 -0.30 -3.60 36.22
C VAL A 457 -1.64 -3.53 36.97
N VAL A 458 -1.78 -4.25 38.07
CA VAL A 458 -2.93 -4.12 38.98
C VAL A 458 -3.01 -2.69 39.53
N GLY A 459 -4.19 -2.08 39.44
CA GLY A 459 -4.41 -0.65 39.68
C GLY A 459 -4.45 0.20 38.41
N ASP A 460 -3.98 -0.30 37.25
CA ASP A 460 -4.14 0.41 35.98
C ASP A 460 -5.62 0.51 35.57
N VAL A 461 -5.94 1.56 34.81
CA VAL A 461 -7.22 1.71 34.11
C VAL A 461 -7.01 1.36 32.64
N VAL A 462 -7.75 0.36 32.14
CA VAL A 462 -7.75 -0.03 30.74
C VAL A 462 -8.78 0.81 29.99
N ARG A 463 -8.29 1.72 29.16
CA ARG A 463 -9.08 2.45 28.17
C ARG A 463 -9.37 1.56 26.97
N VAL A 464 -10.63 1.21 26.74
CA VAL A 464 -11.06 0.47 25.55
C VAL A 464 -11.75 1.42 24.58
N GLU A 465 -11.43 1.28 23.30
CA GLU A 465 -12.05 2.02 22.20
C GLU A 465 -12.36 1.09 21.03
N ALA A 466 -13.36 1.45 20.23
CA ALA A 466 -13.69 0.80 18.96
C ALA A 466 -14.40 1.78 18.02
N ASP A 467 -14.42 1.45 16.74
CA ASP A 467 -15.23 2.13 15.74
C ASP A 467 -16.56 1.36 15.65
N ILE A 468 -17.70 2.02 15.85
CA ILE A 468 -19.01 1.36 15.97
C ILE A 468 -20.01 2.05 15.06
N VAL A 469 -20.46 1.34 14.02
CA VAL A 469 -21.28 1.89 12.93
C VAL A 469 -22.48 0.99 12.62
N VAL A 470 -23.54 1.60 12.08
CA VAL A 470 -24.75 0.93 11.60
C VAL A 470 -25.33 1.69 10.41
N ASP A 471 -26.15 1.04 9.60
CA ASP A 471 -26.88 1.70 8.52
C ASP A 471 -27.94 2.71 9.04
N GLY A 472 -28.15 3.78 8.27
CA GLY A 472 -29.15 4.81 8.56
C GLY A 472 -28.60 6.03 9.30
N HIS A 473 -29.44 6.69 10.10
CA HIS A 473 -29.14 7.94 10.82
C HIS A 473 -29.52 7.89 12.32
N GLY A 474 -29.90 6.71 12.81
CA GLY A 474 -30.23 6.50 14.22
C GLY A 474 -28.99 6.62 15.11
N LEU A 475 -29.21 6.99 16.37
CA LEU A 475 -28.17 6.94 17.39
C LEU A 475 -27.90 5.49 17.80
N LEU A 476 -26.64 5.22 18.11
CA LEU A 476 -26.18 3.96 18.69
C LEU A 476 -26.04 4.12 20.21
N SER A 477 -26.20 3.00 20.91
CA SER A 477 -25.72 2.81 22.27
C SER A 477 -24.73 1.64 22.28
N ALA A 478 -23.68 1.77 23.09
CA ALA A 478 -22.61 0.78 23.19
C ALA A 478 -22.13 0.64 24.63
N ALA A 479 -21.72 -0.58 24.98
CA ALA A 479 -21.31 -0.98 26.31
C ALA A 479 -20.05 -1.84 26.27
N LEU A 480 -19.11 -1.52 27.15
CA LEU A 480 -17.95 -2.34 27.44
C LEU A 480 -18.32 -3.35 28.54
N LEU A 481 -18.22 -4.64 28.21
CA LEU A 481 -18.42 -5.74 29.12
C LEU A 481 -17.05 -6.26 29.57
N TRP A 482 -16.81 -6.35 30.87
CA TRP A 482 -15.55 -6.90 31.41
C TRP A 482 -15.75 -7.78 32.65
N ARG A 483 -14.82 -8.70 32.90
CA ARG A 483 -14.77 -9.53 34.11
C ARG A 483 -13.38 -10.14 34.34
N PRO A 484 -12.99 -10.43 35.59
CA PRO A 484 -11.94 -11.41 35.88
C PRO A 484 -12.27 -12.77 35.25
N ALA A 485 -11.25 -13.51 34.80
CA ALA A 485 -11.47 -14.76 34.06
C ALA A 485 -12.12 -15.88 34.89
N ASP A 486 -12.01 -15.82 36.23
CA ASP A 486 -12.58 -16.76 37.20
C ASP A 486 -14.03 -16.45 37.60
N GLU A 487 -14.58 -15.30 37.20
CA GLU A 487 -15.95 -14.90 37.46
C GLU A 487 -16.83 -15.03 36.21
N ASN A 488 -18.04 -15.58 36.32
CA ASN A 488 -18.94 -15.72 35.15
C ASN A 488 -19.77 -14.45 34.85
N ARG A 489 -19.93 -13.54 35.82
CA ARG A 489 -20.77 -12.34 35.68
C ARG A 489 -19.99 -11.20 35.00
N TRP A 490 -20.53 -10.69 33.90
CA TRP A 490 -20.04 -9.47 33.27
C TRP A 490 -20.38 -8.25 34.13
N ARG A 491 -19.43 -7.32 34.27
CA ARG A 491 -19.64 -5.93 34.65
C ARG A 491 -19.80 -5.12 33.37
N GLU A 492 -20.69 -4.14 33.39
CA GLU A 492 -20.99 -3.29 32.22
C GLU A 492 -20.58 -1.84 32.49
N VAL A 493 -19.96 -1.21 31.48
CA VAL A 493 -19.60 0.21 31.48
C VAL A 493 -20.10 0.85 30.18
N PRO A 494 -21.01 1.83 30.21
CA PRO A 494 -21.45 2.53 29.01
C PRO A 494 -20.28 3.21 28.28
N MET A 495 -20.18 2.98 26.96
CA MET A 495 -19.21 3.66 26.11
C MET A 495 -19.72 5.05 25.73
N ARG A 496 -18.79 5.97 25.50
CA ARG A 496 -19.05 7.36 25.10
C ARG A 496 -18.47 7.60 23.72
N LEU A 497 -19.30 8.03 22.77
CA LEU A 497 -18.85 8.55 21.48
C LEU A 497 -17.84 9.69 21.70
N GLN A 498 -16.70 9.63 21.03
CA GLN A 498 -15.66 10.66 21.04
C GLN A 498 -15.83 11.61 19.85
N ALA A 499 -15.65 11.09 18.63
CA ALA A 499 -15.89 11.74 17.35
C ALA A 499 -15.86 10.69 16.24
N ASN A 500 -16.58 10.93 15.12
CA ASN A 500 -16.55 10.08 13.92
C ASN A 500 -16.64 8.57 14.25
N ASP A 501 -17.71 8.19 14.92
CA ASP A 501 -18.03 6.80 15.28
C ASP A 501 -16.99 6.06 16.15
N ARG A 502 -15.99 6.77 16.69
CA ARG A 502 -15.05 6.26 17.69
C ARG A 502 -15.66 6.30 19.08
N TRP A 503 -15.89 5.16 19.70
CA TRP A 503 -16.42 5.03 21.05
C TRP A 503 -15.32 4.72 22.06
N ARG A 504 -15.51 5.12 23.32
CA ARG A 504 -14.55 4.90 24.42
C ARG A 504 -15.25 4.54 25.74
N ALA A 505 -14.75 3.53 26.43
CA ALA A 505 -14.99 3.30 27.87
C ALA A 505 -13.67 2.97 28.58
N ASP A 506 -13.68 3.02 29.90
CA ASP A 506 -12.49 2.76 30.72
C ASP A 506 -12.90 1.80 31.86
N PHE A 507 -12.07 0.81 32.21
CA PHE A 507 -12.31 -0.09 33.36
C PHE A 507 -11.07 -0.33 34.22
N PRO A 508 -11.20 -0.47 35.56
CA PRO A 508 -10.05 -0.68 36.46
C PRO A 508 -9.64 -2.16 36.53
N LEU A 509 -8.34 -2.42 36.71
CA LEU A 509 -7.79 -3.74 37.00
C LEU A 509 -7.58 -3.90 38.51
N GLU A 510 -8.63 -4.28 39.23
CA GLU A 510 -8.64 -4.35 40.70
C GLU A 510 -7.95 -5.60 41.28
N ARG A 511 -7.76 -6.64 40.45
CA ARG A 511 -7.24 -7.96 40.87
C ARG A 511 -5.99 -8.32 40.05
N LEU A 512 -5.10 -9.14 40.62
CA LEU A 512 -4.01 -9.78 39.87
C LEU A 512 -4.56 -10.94 39.02
N GLY A 513 -4.01 -11.12 37.82
CA GLY A 513 -4.34 -12.22 36.92
C GLY A 513 -5.12 -11.79 35.65
N ARG A 514 -5.66 -12.79 34.96
CA ARG A 514 -6.33 -12.59 33.66
C ARG A 514 -7.73 -12.02 33.82
N HIS A 515 -7.99 -10.98 33.03
CA HIS A 515 -9.29 -10.37 32.82
C HIS A 515 -9.68 -10.56 31.34
N VAL A 516 -10.98 -10.55 31.07
CA VAL A 516 -11.55 -10.56 29.72
C VAL A 516 -12.46 -9.35 29.52
N PHE A 517 -12.47 -8.81 28.31
CA PHE A 517 -13.41 -7.77 27.91
C PHE A 517 -13.96 -7.98 26.50
N THR A 518 -15.13 -7.44 26.23
CA THR A 518 -15.75 -7.38 24.91
C THR A 518 -16.64 -6.14 24.81
N ILE A 519 -17.01 -5.75 23.61
CA ILE A 519 -17.92 -4.64 23.33
C ILE A 519 -19.23 -5.20 22.80
N GLU A 520 -20.33 -4.66 23.30
CA GLU A 520 -21.69 -4.87 22.78
C GLU A 520 -22.27 -3.53 22.33
N ALA A 521 -22.91 -3.50 21.16
CA ALA A 521 -23.52 -2.28 20.62
C ALA A 521 -24.83 -2.57 19.87
N TRP A 522 -25.77 -1.62 19.93
CA TRP A 522 -27.12 -1.74 19.37
C TRP A 522 -27.67 -0.36 18.94
N PRO A 523 -28.61 -0.29 17.98
CA PRO A 523 -29.36 0.94 17.70
C PRO A 523 -30.22 1.35 18.89
N ASP A 524 -30.10 2.60 19.33
CA ASP A 524 -30.85 3.14 20.45
C ASP A 524 -32.09 3.88 19.94
N VAL A 525 -33.21 3.17 19.93
CA VAL A 525 -34.49 3.69 19.40
C VAL A 525 -34.97 4.91 20.18
N PHE A 526 -34.86 4.90 21.51
CA PHE A 526 -35.37 5.99 22.33
C PHE A 526 -34.45 7.22 22.32
N ALA A 527 -33.13 7.03 22.34
CA ALA A 527 -32.18 8.14 22.19
C ALA A 527 -32.31 8.79 20.81
N THR A 528 -32.53 8.01 19.75
CA THR A 528 -32.83 8.52 18.40
C THR A 528 -34.08 9.39 18.42
N PHE A 529 -35.22 8.83 18.86
CA PHE A 529 -36.48 9.55 18.99
C PHE A 529 -36.33 10.85 19.80
N ARG A 530 -35.65 10.78 20.97
CA ARG A 530 -35.41 11.93 21.85
C ARG A 530 -34.58 13.03 21.17
N SER A 531 -33.59 12.65 20.35
CA SER A 531 -32.78 13.57 19.55
C SER A 531 -33.59 14.23 18.44
N GLU A 532 -34.52 13.50 17.82
CA GLU A 532 -35.36 14.02 16.73
C GLU A 532 -36.45 14.96 17.23
N ILE A 533 -37.18 14.61 18.30
CA ILE A 533 -38.25 15.47 18.84
C ILE A 533 -37.70 16.79 19.40
N ASP A 534 -36.52 16.77 20.05
CA ASP A 534 -35.83 17.98 20.53
C ASP A 534 -35.47 18.92 19.36
N LYS A 535 -34.88 18.39 18.28
CA LYS A 535 -34.56 19.15 17.07
C LYS A 535 -35.82 19.72 16.38
N LYS A 536 -36.89 18.92 16.25
CA LYS A 536 -38.17 19.37 15.69
C LYS A 536 -38.79 20.49 16.51
N HIS A 537 -38.77 20.37 17.84
CA HIS A 537 -39.26 21.39 18.75
C HIS A 537 -38.42 22.68 18.69
N ALA A 538 -37.10 22.56 18.71
CA ALA A 538 -36.18 23.70 18.59
C ALA A 538 -36.30 24.44 17.23
N ALA A 539 -36.72 23.73 16.17
CA ALA A 539 -37.06 24.31 14.87
C ALA A 539 -38.47 24.94 14.82
N GLY A 540 -39.24 24.91 15.91
CA GLY A 540 -40.59 25.48 16.00
C GLY A 540 -41.67 24.66 15.26
N MET A 541 -41.41 23.38 14.98
CA MET A 541 -42.38 22.51 14.32
C MET A 541 -43.46 22.03 15.31
N PRO A 542 -44.72 21.84 14.89
CA PRO A 542 -45.72 21.16 15.71
C PRO A 542 -45.32 19.69 15.93
N ILE A 543 -45.36 19.21 17.18
CA ILE A 543 -44.94 17.86 17.58
C ILE A 543 -46.03 16.94 18.20
N PRO A 544 -47.35 17.12 17.96
CA PRO A 544 -48.37 16.34 18.67
C PRO A 544 -48.37 14.84 18.30
N LEU A 545 -47.85 14.48 17.11
CA LEU A 545 -47.70 13.08 16.69
C LEU A 545 -46.52 12.44 17.41
N GLU A 546 -45.37 13.12 17.41
CA GLU A 546 -44.14 12.69 18.07
C GLU A 546 -44.34 12.50 19.58
N LEU A 547 -45.16 13.34 20.23
CA LEU A 547 -45.51 13.14 21.64
C LEU A 547 -46.28 11.83 21.89
N GLU A 548 -47.18 11.44 20.98
CA GLU A 548 -47.89 10.15 21.06
C GLU A 548 -46.98 8.97 20.71
N GLU A 549 -46.04 9.12 19.77
CA GLU A 549 -44.99 8.14 19.48
C GLU A 549 -44.11 7.90 20.72
N GLY A 550 -43.66 8.98 21.38
CA GLY A 550 -42.88 8.89 22.62
C GLY A 550 -43.65 8.20 23.76
N ARG A 551 -44.94 8.46 23.89
CA ARG A 551 -45.81 7.78 24.86
C ARG A 551 -45.94 6.28 24.57
N ARG A 552 -46.04 5.89 23.29
CA ARG A 552 -46.07 4.47 22.88
C ARG A 552 -44.75 3.77 23.15
N LEU A 553 -43.63 4.40 22.82
CA LEU A 553 -42.30 3.86 23.12
C LEU A 553 -42.14 3.58 24.62
N ILE A 554 -42.59 4.50 25.49
CA ILE A 554 -42.58 4.28 26.95
C ILE A 554 -43.50 3.13 27.35
N ALA A 555 -44.71 3.02 26.76
CA ALA A 555 -45.66 1.95 27.09
C ALA A 555 -45.16 0.56 26.67
N GLU A 556 -44.69 0.41 25.43
CA GLU A 556 -44.07 -0.82 24.93
C GLU A 556 -42.86 -1.25 25.79
N ARG A 557 -42.08 -0.27 26.29
CA ARG A 557 -40.95 -0.54 27.19
C ARG A 557 -41.37 -0.87 28.61
N ALA A 558 -42.45 -0.28 29.12
CA ALA A 558 -43.03 -0.61 30.42
C ALA A 558 -43.55 -2.06 30.44
N GLU A 559 -44.27 -2.47 29.39
CA GLU A 559 -44.72 -3.87 29.21
C GLU A 559 -43.51 -4.83 29.13
N ALA A 560 -42.51 -4.52 28.30
CA ALA A 560 -41.30 -5.35 28.22
C ALA A 560 -40.52 -5.44 29.55
N ALA A 561 -40.55 -4.37 30.36
CA ALA A 561 -39.89 -4.31 31.66
C ALA A 561 -40.58 -5.16 32.75
N GLU A 562 -41.85 -5.53 32.59
CA GLU A 562 -42.60 -6.38 33.54
C GLU A 562 -41.93 -7.75 33.75
N HIS A 563 -41.19 -8.23 32.74
CA HIS A 563 -40.53 -9.54 32.74
C HIS A 563 -39.04 -9.49 33.10
N LEU A 564 -38.53 -8.35 33.58
CA LEU A 564 -37.16 -8.23 34.08
C LEU A 564 -37.07 -8.67 35.54
N ASP A 565 -35.90 -9.20 35.95
CA ASP A 565 -35.62 -9.59 37.34
C ASP A 565 -35.65 -8.40 38.33
N THR A 566 -35.68 -7.15 37.83
CA THR A 566 -35.71 -5.90 38.61
C THR A 566 -36.98 -5.10 38.30
N PRO A 567 -37.86 -4.81 39.28
CA PRO A 567 -39.12 -4.11 39.03
C PRO A 567 -38.98 -2.59 38.83
N GLU A 568 -37.86 -1.99 39.26
CA GLU A 568 -37.66 -0.53 39.28
C GLU A 568 -37.88 0.17 37.91
N PRO A 569 -37.43 -0.37 36.76
CA PRO A 569 -37.71 0.24 35.46
C PRO A 569 -39.20 0.20 35.10
N HIS A 570 -39.90 -0.91 35.36
CA HIS A 570 -41.33 -1.05 35.09
C HIS A 570 -42.17 -0.07 35.92
N GLU A 571 -41.89 0.03 37.24
CA GLU A 571 -42.57 0.99 38.12
C GLU A 571 -42.30 2.44 37.68
N THR A 572 -41.06 2.75 37.29
CA THR A 572 -40.67 4.09 36.84
C THR A 572 -41.36 4.48 35.53
N LEU A 573 -41.36 3.59 34.53
CA LEU A 573 -41.99 3.83 33.22
C LEU A 573 -43.52 3.92 33.33
N THR A 574 -44.14 3.09 34.16
CA THR A 574 -45.58 3.17 34.47
C THR A 574 -45.93 4.51 35.14
N THR A 575 -45.17 4.92 36.15
CA THR A 575 -45.34 6.24 36.80
C THR A 575 -45.15 7.41 35.82
N LEU A 576 -44.25 7.27 34.84
CA LEU A 576 -44.05 8.27 33.79
C LEU A 576 -45.26 8.38 32.85
N LEU A 577 -45.93 7.27 32.50
CA LEU A 577 -47.15 7.28 31.69
C LEU A 577 -48.31 8.01 32.38
N ASP A 578 -48.53 7.77 33.67
CA ASP A 578 -49.57 8.46 34.45
C ASP A 578 -49.32 9.98 34.47
N ARG A 579 -48.07 10.39 34.71
CA ARG A 579 -47.65 11.80 34.67
C ARG A 579 -47.80 12.40 33.28
N PHE A 580 -47.50 11.64 32.22
CA PHE A 580 -47.62 12.07 30.83
C PHE A 580 -49.08 12.31 30.44
N ALA A 581 -49.99 11.43 30.87
CA ALA A 581 -51.43 11.59 30.64
C ALA A 581 -51.97 12.89 31.28
N ALA A 582 -51.53 13.21 32.51
CA ALA A 582 -51.95 14.39 33.26
C ALA A 582 -51.30 15.71 32.82
N ALA A 583 -50.20 15.68 32.07
CA ALA A 583 -49.47 16.88 31.62
C ALA A 583 -50.06 17.52 30.34
N ASP A 584 -49.77 18.81 30.15
CA ASP A 584 -49.98 19.53 28.90
C ASP A 584 -48.85 19.25 27.88
N GLU A 585 -48.90 19.88 26.70
CA GLU A 585 -47.94 19.61 25.62
C GLU A 585 -46.47 19.90 26.04
N SER A 586 -46.25 21.00 26.77
CA SER A 586 -44.91 21.38 27.25
C SER A 586 -44.41 20.45 28.35
N GLY A 587 -45.28 20.08 29.30
CA GLY A 587 -44.96 19.10 30.35
C GLY A 587 -44.68 17.70 29.79
N ARG A 588 -45.40 17.28 28.75
CA ARG A 588 -45.17 16.02 28.03
C ARG A 588 -43.80 15.98 27.35
N LEU A 589 -43.43 17.05 26.64
CA LEU A 589 -42.09 17.15 26.05
C LEU A 589 -41.00 17.12 27.13
N ALA A 590 -41.18 17.88 28.21
CA ALA A 590 -40.22 17.90 29.33
C ALA A 590 -40.04 16.51 29.96
N LEU A 591 -41.10 15.70 30.07
CA LEU A 591 -41.02 14.31 30.52
C LEU A 591 -40.25 13.40 29.55
N LEU A 592 -40.41 13.55 28.23
CA LEU A 592 -39.66 12.74 27.25
C LEU A 592 -38.17 13.10 27.19
N LEU A 593 -37.83 14.38 27.36
CA LEU A 593 -36.45 14.85 27.34
C LEU A 593 -35.71 14.60 28.67
N ALA A 594 -36.43 14.38 29.77
CA ALA A 594 -35.89 14.21 31.11
C ALA A 594 -34.80 13.12 31.21
N PRO A 595 -33.69 13.37 31.95
CA PRO A 595 -32.63 12.38 32.18
C PRO A 595 -33.14 11.09 32.84
N GLU A 596 -34.13 11.18 33.73
CA GLU A 596 -34.71 10.04 34.44
C GLU A 596 -35.45 9.10 33.47
N THR A 597 -36.22 9.65 32.54
CA THR A 597 -36.91 8.91 31.48
C THR A 597 -35.91 8.20 30.57
N ALA A 598 -34.86 8.90 30.14
CA ALA A 598 -33.82 8.31 29.30
C ALA A 598 -33.08 7.17 30.00
N ARG A 599 -32.82 7.29 31.32
CA ARG A 599 -32.22 6.21 32.12
C ARG A 599 -33.14 5.00 32.22
N ALA A 600 -34.40 5.19 32.59
CA ALA A 600 -35.36 4.08 32.72
C ALA A 600 -35.60 3.35 31.37
N MET A 601 -35.64 4.10 30.26
CA MET A 601 -35.77 3.52 28.91
C MET A 601 -34.55 2.71 28.48
N ALA A 602 -33.34 3.11 28.89
CA ALA A 602 -32.09 2.39 28.63
C ALA A 602 -31.92 1.15 29.53
N GLU A 603 -32.33 1.24 30.80
CA GLU A 603 -32.35 0.11 31.75
C GLU A 603 -33.34 -0.98 31.31
N ALA A 604 -34.42 -0.61 30.61
CA ALA A 604 -35.42 -1.51 30.06
C ALA A 604 -35.22 -1.89 28.56
N ASP A 605 -34.07 -1.62 27.96
CA ASP A 605 -33.84 -1.89 26.53
C ASP A 605 -33.55 -3.38 26.26
N PRO A 606 -34.32 -4.09 25.40
CA PRO A 606 -34.02 -5.46 24.98
C PRO A 606 -32.78 -5.56 24.05
N ARG A 607 -32.25 -4.43 23.59
CA ARG A 607 -31.08 -4.28 22.70
C ARG A 607 -31.28 -5.01 21.37
N SER A 608 -32.34 -4.63 20.66
CA SER A 608 -32.64 -5.16 19.32
C SER A 608 -31.45 -4.97 18.37
N PHE A 609 -31.16 -5.97 17.54
CA PHE A 609 -29.97 -6.01 16.67
C PHE A 609 -28.61 -5.84 17.40
N ARG A 610 -28.53 -6.11 18.71
CA ARG A 610 -27.23 -6.09 19.41
C ARG A 610 -26.21 -7.00 18.72
N ASN A 611 -25.03 -6.44 18.47
CA ASN A 611 -23.85 -7.22 18.14
C ASN A 611 -22.91 -7.20 19.35
N ARG A 612 -22.24 -8.34 19.62
CA ARG A 612 -21.21 -8.47 20.64
C ARG A 612 -19.99 -9.13 20.01
N VAL A 613 -18.81 -8.57 20.23
CA VAL A 613 -17.57 -9.14 19.70
C VAL A 613 -17.27 -10.47 20.40
N ASP A 614 -17.10 -11.53 19.62
CA ASP A 614 -16.73 -12.87 20.10
C ASP A 614 -15.69 -13.49 19.13
N PRO A 615 -14.58 -14.09 19.61
CA PRO A 615 -14.19 -14.26 21.01
C PRO A 615 -13.84 -12.93 21.71
N PRO A 616 -13.91 -12.88 23.07
CA PRO A 616 -13.51 -11.70 23.84
C PRO A 616 -12.00 -11.49 23.84
N PHE A 617 -11.59 -10.27 24.15
CA PHE A 617 -10.19 -9.86 24.31
C PHE A 617 -9.67 -10.15 25.72
N PHE A 618 -8.34 -10.27 25.86
CA PHE A 618 -7.68 -10.63 27.11
C PHE A 618 -6.79 -9.50 27.63
N VAL A 619 -6.75 -9.32 28.96
CA VAL A 619 -5.80 -8.46 29.67
C VAL A 619 -5.17 -9.26 30.81
N ASP A 620 -3.84 -9.30 30.89
CA ASP A 620 -3.15 -9.88 32.04
C ASP A 620 -2.66 -8.75 32.96
N ALA A 621 -3.31 -8.62 34.12
CA ALA A 621 -2.95 -7.67 35.18
C ALA A 621 -1.86 -8.28 36.08
N GLU A 622 -0.68 -7.67 36.10
CA GLU A 622 0.48 -8.15 36.86
C GLU A 622 0.82 -7.22 38.04
N ARG A 623 1.71 -7.67 38.92
CA ARG A 623 2.21 -6.85 40.04
C ARG A 623 3.18 -5.78 39.55
N ARG A 624 3.31 -4.67 40.30
CA ARG A 624 4.18 -3.51 39.96
C ARG A 624 5.59 -3.93 39.53
N THR A 625 6.21 -4.87 40.25
CA THR A 625 7.57 -5.37 39.96
C THR A 625 7.72 -6.17 38.67
N ALA A 626 6.62 -6.56 38.02
CA ALA A 626 6.66 -7.07 36.66
C ALA A 626 7.00 -5.96 35.64
N ALA A 627 6.74 -4.69 35.95
CA ALA A 627 6.97 -3.52 35.08
C ALA A 627 8.01 -2.53 35.61
N PHE A 628 8.24 -2.49 36.93
CA PHE A 628 9.21 -1.62 37.58
C PHE A 628 10.04 -2.37 38.63
N ALA A 629 11.31 -2.60 38.34
CA ALA A 629 12.26 -3.24 39.24
C ALA A 629 13.70 -2.95 38.80
N SER A 630 14.60 -3.00 39.76
CA SER A 630 16.05 -2.86 39.59
C SER A 630 16.70 -4.17 40.01
N TRP A 631 17.35 -4.87 39.08
CA TRP A 631 17.91 -6.21 39.29
C TRP A 631 19.42 -6.17 39.50
N TYR A 632 19.93 -6.96 40.44
CA TYR A 632 21.36 -7.21 40.64
C TYR A 632 21.65 -8.69 40.47
N GLU A 633 22.56 -9.05 39.58
CA GLU A 633 23.01 -10.42 39.33
C GLU A 633 24.35 -10.68 40.01
N LEU A 634 24.43 -11.74 40.83
CA LEU A 634 25.68 -12.22 41.42
C LEU A 634 25.78 -13.74 41.39
N PHE A 635 26.99 -14.27 41.44
CA PHE A 635 27.26 -15.70 41.60
C PHE A 635 27.39 -16.05 43.09
N PRO A 636 26.49 -16.87 43.68
CA PRO A 636 26.56 -17.23 45.10
C PRO A 636 27.91 -17.84 45.52
N ARG A 637 28.55 -18.59 44.61
CA ARG A 637 29.88 -19.19 44.83
C ARG A 637 31.02 -18.18 44.99
N SER A 638 30.83 -16.92 44.60
CA SER A 638 31.79 -15.82 44.75
C SER A 638 31.49 -14.90 45.95
N ALA A 639 30.41 -15.15 46.69
CA ALA A 639 30.01 -14.31 47.81
C ALA A 639 30.94 -14.42 49.04
N SER A 640 31.85 -15.41 49.06
CA SER A 640 32.79 -15.71 50.14
C SER A 640 33.78 -14.58 50.47
N GLY A 641 34.05 -13.69 49.50
CA GLY A 641 35.14 -12.71 49.54
C GLY A 641 36.54 -13.32 49.35
N ASP A 642 36.62 -14.61 48.98
CA ASP A 642 37.86 -15.37 48.89
C ASP A 642 37.86 -16.23 47.62
N ALA A 643 38.84 -16.02 46.74
CA ALA A 643 38.92 -16.68 45.45
C ALA A 643 39.22 -18.19 45.56
N ASP A 644 39.79 -18.64 46.67
CA ASP A 644 40.11 -20.05 46.93
C ASP A 644 39.00 -20.77 47.74
N ARG A 645 37.90 -20.07 48.09
CA ARG A 645 36.77 -20.62 48.86
C ARG A 645 35.43 -20.44 48.16
N HIS A 646 34.73 -21.55 47.90
CA HIS A 646 33.35 -21.52 47.43
C HIS A 646 32.43 -20.81 48.45
N GLY A 647 31.66 -19.83 47.98
CA GLY A 647 30.66 -19.12 48.78
C GLY A 647 29.41 -19.94 49.04
N THR A 648 28.74 -19.64 50.16
CA THR A 648 27.50 -20.28 50.63
C THR A 648 26.31 -19.33 50.51
N PHE A 649 25.07 -19.82 50.69
CA PHE A 649 23.92 -18.92 50.82
C PHE A 649 24.01 -17.99 52.04
N ASP A 650 24.67 -18.40 53.13
CA ASP A 650 24.89 -17.51 54.29
C ASP A 650 25.90 -16.38 53.97
N ASP A 651 26.88 -16.63 53.09
CA ASP A 651 27.75 -15.56 52.57
C ASP A 651 26.96 -14.56 51.70
N VAL A 652 25.98 -15.02 50.92
CA VAL A 652 25.07 -14.13 50.17
C VAL A 652 24.21 -13.30 51.12
N ILE A 653 23.74 -13.85 52.24
CA ILE A 653 22.99 -13.09 53.27
C ILE A 653 23.80 -11.89 53.77
N ALA A 654 25.12 -12.03 53.93
CA ALA A 654 26.00 -10.94 54.34
C ALA A 654 26.11 -9.79 53.31
N ARG A 655 25.77 -10.03 52.04
CA ARG A 655 25.77 -9.00 50.98
C ARG A 655 24.42 -8.28 50.81
N LEU A 656 23.32 -8.86 51.31
CA LEU A 656 21.98 -8.26 51.18
C LEU A 656 21.88 -6.79 51.66
N PRO A 657 22.51 -6.36 52.77
CA PRO A 657 22.46 -4.95 53.19
C PRO A 657 23.01 -3.99 52.13
N ALA A 658 24.16 -4.30 51.53
CA ALA A 658 24.80 -3.46 50.51
C ALA A 658 23.98 -3.40 49.21
N ILE A 659 23.38 -4.54 48.81
CA ILE A 659 22.49 -4.62 47.64
C ILE A 659 21.22 -3.77 47.88
N ARG A 660 20.66 -3.81 49.10
CA ARG A 660 19.53 -2.97 49.52
C ARG A 660 19.88 -1.49 49.60
N ASP A 661 21.07 -1.15 50.08
CA ASP A 661 21.58 0.23 50.14
C ASP A 661 21.84 0.81 48.74
N MET A 662 22.15 -0.04 47.74
CA MET A 662 22.16 0.34 46.32
C MET A 662 20.77 0.52 45.71
N GLY A 663 19.69 0.16 46.41
CA GLY A 663 18.32 0.29 45.93
C GLY A 663 17.92 -0.72 44.86
N PHE A 664 18.46 -1.94 44.92
CA PHE A 664 17.99 -3.05 44.08
C PHE A 664 16.82 -3.79 44.74
N ASP A 665 15.81 -4.11 43.93
CA ASP A 665 14.57 -4.79 44.34
C ASP A 665 14.68 -6.32 44.18
N VAL A 666 15.52 -6.76 43.24
CA VAL A 666 15.67 -8.18 42.85
C VAL A 666 17.12 -8.59 42.89
N LEU A 667 17.39 -9.73 43.53
CA LEU A 667 18.67 -10.41 43.50
C LEU A 667 18.54 -11.68 42.64
N TYR A 668 19.24 -11.69 41.51
CA TYR A 668 19.22 -12.76 40.52
C TYR A 668 20.47 -13.64 40.62
N PHE A 669 20.27 -14.96 40.63
CA PHE A 669 21.34 -15.96 40.58
C PHE A 669 21.34 -16.76 39.28
N PRO A 670 22.51 -16.99 38.66
CA PRO A 670 22.73 -18.11 37.76
C PRO A 670 22.34 -19.46 38.41
N PRO A 671 22.26 -20.56 37.65
CA PRO A 671 21.79 -21.85 38.18
C PRO A 671 22.47 -22.27 39.49
N ILE A 672 21.66 -22.60 40.50
CA ILE A 672 22.09 -22.94 41.87
C ILE A 672 22.16 -24.46 42.12
N HIS A 673 22.16 -25.25 41.05
CA HIS A 673 22.06 -26.71 41.04
C HIS A 673 23.44 -27.39 41.04
N PRO A 674 23.52 -28.70 41.32
CA PRO A 674 24.76 -29.47 41.14
C PRO A 674 25.33 -29.34 39.72
N ILE A 675 26.66 -29.26 39.57
CA ILE A 675 27.35 -29.02 38.29
C ILE A 675 28.04 -30.30 37.79
N GLY A 676 27.83 -30.65 36.53
CA GLY A 676 28.44 -31.82 35.88
C GLY A 676 29.97 -31.85 35.96
N ARG A 677 30.54 -33.06 35.94
CA ARG A 677 32.00 -33.33 35.96
C ARG A 677 32.48 -33.76 34.57
N THR A 678 31.66 -34.49 33.82
CA THR A 678 31.94 -34.91 32.43
C THR A 678 31.99 -33.69 31.51
N ASN A 679 33.06 -33.57 30.71
CA ASN A 679 33.36 -32.43 29.84
C ASN A 679 33.36 -31.04 30.50
N ARG A 680 33.42 -30.95 31.84
CA ARG A 680 33.40 -29.69 32.58
C ARG A 680 34.43 -28.70 32.02
N LYS A 681 33.97 -27.48 31.73
CA LYS A 681 34.84 -26.38 31.28
C LYS A 681 35.66 -25.79 32.43
N GLY A 682 36.92 -25.49 32.14
CA GLY A 682 37.83 -24.81 33.05
C GLY A 682 37.86 -23.30 32.84
N ARG A 683 38.71 -22.62 33.65
CA ARG A 683 38.91 -21.16 33.63
C ARG A 683 39.07 -20.61 32.20
N ASN A 684 38.53 -19.41 31.94
CA ASN A 684 38.52 -18.79 30.61
C ASN A 684 37.95 -19.68 29.47
N ASN A 685 36.86 -20.42 29.76
CA ASN A 685 36.15 -21.27 28.80
C ASN A 685 37.07 -22.35 28.18
N ALA A 686 37.93 -22.95 29.00
CA ALA A 686 38.86 -24.00 28.59
C ALA A 686 38.13 -25.35 28.46
N LEU A 687 38.43 -26.12 27.41
CA LEU A 687 37.80 -27.44 27.16
C LEU A 687 38.20 -28.54 28.16
N LYS A 688 39.09 -28.25 29.11
CA LYS A 688 39.51 -29.17 30.17
C LYS A 688 39.59 -28.39 31.48
N ALA A 689 38.72 -28.74 32.43
CA ALA A 689 38.79 -28.27 33.81
C ALA A 689 40.07 -28.76 34.52
N GLY A 690 40.66 -27.87 35.33
CA GLY A 690 41.57 -28.25 36.41
C GLY A 690 40.83 -28.99 37.55
N PRO A 691 41.57 -29.61 38.49
CA PRO A 691 40.96 -30.42 39.56
C PRO A 691 40.05 -29.61 40.51
N ASN A 692 40.28 -28.31 40.63
CA ASN A 692 39.55 -27.39 41.49
C ASN A 692 38.66 -26.41 40.69
N ASP A 693 38.57 -26.56 39.36
CA ASP A 693 37.75 -25.62 38.56
C ASP A 693 36.26 -25.88 38.84
N PRO A 694 35.47 -24.84 39.20
CA PRO A 694 34.08 -25.01 39.63
C PRO A 694 33.13 -25.32 38.45
N GLY A 695 33.57 -25.09 37.21
CA GLY A 695 32.76 -25.33 36.01
C GLY A 695 31.72 -24.23 35.75
N SER A 696 30.96 -24.42 34.66
CA SER A 696 29.82 -23.57 34.32
C SER A 696 28.60 -23.94 35.18
N PRO A 697 27.95 -22.99 35.89
CA PRO A 697 26.67 -23.27 36.57
C PRO A 697 25.58 -23.78 35.63
N TYR A 698 25.63 -23.35 34.37
CA TYR A 698 24.70 -23.79 33.31
C TYR A 698 24.89 -25.26 32.88
N ALA A 699 25.94 -25.96 33.34
CA ALA A 699 26.11 -27.40 33.17
C ALA A 699 25.36 -28.18 34.27
N ILE A 700 24.05 -27.98 34.32
CA ILE A 700 23.14 -28.46 35.38
C ILE A 700 23.09 -29.99 35.42
N GLY A 701 23.28 -30.55 36.61
CA GLY A 701 23.10 -31.97 36.91
C GLY A 701 24.39 -32.68 37.26
N SER A 702 24.36 -33.45 38.33
CA SER A 702 25.39 -34.43 38.69
C SER A 702 24.74 -35.67 39.34
N ASN A 703 25.54 -36.59 39.87
CA ASN A 703 25.05 -37.66 40.74
C ASN A 703 24.48 -37.17 42.09
N GLU A 704 24.56 -35.86 42.37
CA GLU A 704 24.02 -35.21 43.59
C GLU A 704 22.63 -34.59 43.36
N GLY A 705 22.14 -34.54 42.12
CA GLY A 705 20.78 -34.06 41.78
C GLY A 705 20.70 -33.28 40.48
N GLY A 706 19.49 -32.82 40.15
CA GLY A 706 19.15 -32.07 38.93
C GLY A 706 18.61 -30.66 39.20
N HIS A 707 17.65 -30.23 38.38
CA HIS A 707 17.02 -28.90 38.41
C HIS A 707 16.17 -28.61 39.67
N ASP A 708 15.89 -29.62 40.48
CA ASP A 708 15.17 -29.58 41.76
C ASP A 708 16.11 -29.73 42.97
N ALA A 709 17.42 -29.84 42.74
CA ALA A 709 18.45 -29.92 43.77
C ALA A 709 19.24 -28.61 43.91
N LEU A 710 19.94 -28.48 45.04
CA LEU A 710 20.88 -27.38 45.32
C LEU A 710 22.32 -27.90 45.25
N HIS A 711 23.25 -27.10 44.75
CA HIS A 711 24.67 -27.44 44.75
C HIS A 711 25.15 -27.67 46.20
N PRO A 712 25.82 -28.79 46.52
CA PRO A 712 26.13 -29.15 47.92
C PRO A 712 26.90 -28.06 48.69
N GLU A 713 27.86 -27.41 48.02
CA GLU A 713 28.69 -26.34 48.61
C GLU A 713 27.92 -25.04 48.93
N LEU A 714 26.67 -24.87 48.48
CA LEU A 714 25.84 -23.71 48.84
C LEU A 714 25.17 -23.83 50.21
N GLY A 715 25.19 -25.02 50.83
CA GLY A 715 24.64 -25.26 52.18
C GLY A 715 23.23 -25.88 52.22
N GLY A 716 22.68 -26.30 51.07
CA GLY A 716 21.41 -27.02 50.99
C GLY A 716 20.16 -26.19 51.32
N PHE A 717 19.02 -26.87 51.47
CA PHE A 717 17.71 -26.21 51.58
C PHE A 717 17.54 -25.36 52.84
N ASP A 718 18.12 -25.75 53.98
CA ASP A 718 18.05 -24.95 55.20
C ASP A 718 18.75 -23.59 55.03
N ALA A 719 19.89 -23.55 54.31
CA ALA A 719 20.60 -22.31 54.00
C ALA A 719 19.84 -21.47 52.96
N PHE A 720 19.25 -22.13 51.95
CA PHE A 720 18.38 -21.46 50.98
C PHE A 720 17.15 -20.83 51.64
N HIS A 721 16.47 -21.52 52.56
CA HIS A 721 15.34 -20.97 53.30
C HIS A 721 15.75 -19.80 54.20
N ARG A 722 16.92 -19.84 54.85
CA ARG A 722 17.47 -18.67 55.55
C ARG A 722 17.65 -17.48 54.61
N LEU A 723 18.20 -17.70 53.42
CA LEU A 723 18.38 -16.66 52.40
C LEU A 723 17.02 -16.06 51.95
N ILE A 724 16.02 -16.89 51.66
CA ILE A 724 14.67 -16.43 51.28
C ILE A 724 14.05 -15.56 52.39
N GLN A 725 14.16 -15.96 53.67
CA GLN A 725 13.64 -15.14 54.77
C GLN A 725 14.44 -13.84 54.98
N ALA A 726 15.77 -13.90 54.86
CA ALA A 726 16.62 -12.72 54.98
C ALA A 726 16.37 -11.71 53.86
N ALA A 727 16.31 -12.16 52.60
CA ALA A 727 16.02 -11.32 51.43
C ALA A 727 14.65 -10.63 51.58
N LYS A 728 13.61 -11.39 51.95
CA LYS A 728 12.29 -10.85 52.29
C LYS A 728 12.34 -9.81 53.42
N GLY A 729 13.17 -10.01 54.44
CA GLY A 729 13.40 -9.05 55.52
C GLY A 729 14.03 -7.72 55.07
N TYR A 730 14.82 -7.75 53.99
CA TYR A 730 15.36 -6.55 53.34
C TYR A 730 14.48 -5.98 52.22
N GLY A 731 13.35 -6.63 51.89
CA GLY A 731 12.49 -6.24 50.76
C GLY A 731 13.03 -6.65 49.39
N ILE A 732 14.03 -7.55 49.35
CA ILE A 732 14.65 -8.08 48.13
C ILE A 732 13.94 -9.38 47.72
N GLU A 733 13.52 -9.48 46.47
CA GLU A 733 13.05 -10.73 45.89
C GLU A 733 14.21 -11.55 45.29
N ILE A 734 14.18 -12.87 45.45
CA ILE A 734 15.13 -13.76 44.77
C ILE A 734 14.57 -14.20 43.42
N ALA A 735 15.38 -14.00 42.37
CA ALA A 735 15.19 -14.59 41.06
C ALA A 735 16.22 -15.69 40.83
N ILE A 736 15.80 -16.80 40.23
CA ILE A 736 16.71 -17.87 39.81
C ILE A 736 16.68 -18.03 38.29
N ASP A 737 17.79 -18.50 37.75
CA ASP A 737 17.85 -18.98 36.38
C ASP A 737 17.03 -20.27 36.19
N PHE A 738 16.37 -20.40 35.05
CA PHE A 738 15.71 -21.61 34.58
C PHE A 738 16.20 -21.97 33.18
N ALA A 739 17.39 -22.59 33.11
CA ALA A 739 17.98 -23.13 31.90
C ALA A 739 17.56 -24.57 31.65
N ILE A 740 16.77 -24.79 30.60
CA ILE A 740 16.32 -26.13 30.20
C ILE A 740 17.40 -26.81 29.36
N GLN A 741 18.35 -27.44 30.04
CA GLN A 741 19.47 -28.21 29.49
C GLN A 741 20.11 -29.09 30.57
N CYS A 742 20.91 -30.08 30.18
CA CYS A 742 21.49 -31.05 31.11
C CYS A 742 23.00 -31.18 30.88
N SER A 743 23.78 -31.36 31.93
CA SER A 743 25.13 -31.95 31.79
C SER A 743 25.01 -33.42 31.38
N PRO A 744 26.07 -34.05 30.83
CA PRO A 744 26.09 -35.48 30.58
C PRO A 744 25.91 -36.36 31.84
N ASP A 745 26.04 -35.79 33.04
CA ASP A 745 25.90 -36.48 34.31
C ASP A 745 24.51 -36.30 34.96
N HIS A 746 23.60 -35.52 34.35
CA HIS A 746 22.26 -35.24 34.90
C HIS A 746 21.41 -36.53 35.01
N PRO A 747 20.68 -36.77 36.12
CA PRO A 747 19.92 -38.01 36.36
C PRO A 747 18.98 -38.42 35.20
N TRP A 748 18.29 -37.45 34.60
CA TRP A 748 17.42 -37.66 33.43
C TRP A 748 18.05 -38.42 32.25
N LEU A 749 19.37 -38.36 32.04
CA LEU A 749 20.01 -39.14 30.95
C LEU A 749 19.90 -40.67 31.17
N LYS A 750 19.70 -41.09 32.42
CA LYS A 750 19.52 -42.50 32.82
C LYS A 750 18.06 -42.83 33.11
N GLU A 751 17.34 -41.89 33.71
CA GLU A 751 15.95 -42.06 34.16
C GLU A 751 14.94 -41.84 33.03
N HIS A 752 15.24 -40.92 32.12
CA HIS A 752 14.40 -40.47 31.01
C HIS A 752 15.17 -40.36 29.68
N PRO A 753 15.85 -41.43 29.21
CA PRO A 753 16.57 -41.40 27.94
C PRO A 753 15.65 -41.02 26.76
N GLU A 754 14.34 -41.28 26.85
CA GLU A 754 13.33 -40.92 25.86
C GLU A 754 13.03 -39.41 25.73
N TRP A 755 13.68 -38.55 26.51
CA TRP A 755 13.62 -37.08 26.39
C TRP A 755 14.78 -36.49 25.57
N PHE A 756 15.68 -37.31 25.03
CA PHE A 756 16.89 -36.85 24.32
C PHE A 756 17.01 -37.45 22.91
N ASP A 757 17.58 -36.68 21.98
CA ASP A 757 17.92 -37.16 20.62
C ASP A 757 19.25 -37.94 20.64
N TRP A 758 19.15 -39.27 20.76
CA TRP A 758 20.28 -40.19 20.69
C TRP A 758 20.65 -40.50 19.25
N ARG A 759 21.92 -40.32 18.90
CA ARG A 759 22.47 -40.74 17.60
C ARG A 759 22.47 -42.27 17.49
N PRO A 760 22.53 -42.82 16.25
CA PRO A 760 22.62 -44.27 16.02
C PRO A 760 23.86 -44.97 16.64
N ASP A 761 24.89 -44.21 17.05
CA ASP A 761 26.08 -44.72 17.75
C ASP A 761 25.94 -44.72 19.28
N GLY A 762 24.80 -44.30 19.83
CA GLY A 762 24.54 -44.19 21.26
C GLY A 762 25.09 -42.91 21.91
N THR A 763 25.56 -41.93 21.14
CA THR A 763 25.99 -40.61 21.66
C THR A 763 24.93 -39.53 21.48
N ILE A 764 25.02 -38.44 22.24
CA ILE A 764 24.12 -37.26 22.10
C ILE A 764 24.92 -36.09 21.53
N ARG A 765 24.25 -35.19 20.80
CA ARG A 765 24.85 -33.92 20.37
C ARG A 765 24.97 -32.98 21.57
N TYR A 766 26.17 -32.46 21.81
CA TYR A 766 26.34 -31.32 22.72
C TYR A 766 25.59 -30.09 22.17
N ALA A 767 25.18 -29.18 23.06
CA ALA A 767 24.44 -27.99 22.64
C ALA A 767 25.33 -27.01 21.87
N GLU A 768 24.76 -26.33 20.88
CA GLU A 768 25.40 -25.26 20.12
C GLU A 768 24.43 -24.08 19.97
N ASN A 769 24.95 -22.85 20.04
CA ASN A 769 24.29 -21.64 19.57
C ASN A 769 25.28 -20.92 18.64
N PRO A 770 25.34 -21.30 17.35
CA PRO A 770 26.46 -20.96 16.48
C PRO A 770 26.80 -19.45 16.45
N PRO A 771 28.07 -19.06 16.66
CA PRO A 771 29.27 -19.91 16.69
C PRO A 771 29.63 -20.53 18.05
N LYS A 772 28.88 -20.29 19.13
CA LYS A 772 29.17 -20.83 20.47
C LYS A 772 28.90 -22.34 20.53
N LYS A 773 29.81 -23.09 21.16
CA LYS A 773 29.69 -24.53 21.47
C LYS A 773 29.75 -24.76 22.97
N TYR A 774 28.94 -25.70 23.45
CA TYR A 774 28.79 -26.02 24.86
C TYR A 774 28.97 -27.52 25.08
N GLU A 775 30.22 -27.98 24.99
CA GLU A 775 30.62 -29.39 25.09
C GLU A 775 30.29 -30.03 26.46
N ASP A 776 30.00 -29.21 27.46
CA ASP A 776 29.61 -29.52 28.84
C ASP A 776 28.09 -29.74 29.04
N ILE A 777 27.27 -29.57 27.99
CA ILE A 777 25.80 -29.75 28.06
C ILE A 777 25.20 -30.44 26.83
N VAL A 778 24.04 -31.05 27.05
CA VAL A 778 23.13 -31.63 26.06
C VAL A 778 21.72 -31.04 26.24
N ASN A 779 20.94 -30.99 25.16
CA ASN A 779 19.57 -30.50 25.17
C ASN A 779 18.57 -31.65 25.22
N VAL A 780 17.45 -31.44 25.92
CA VAL A 780 16.23 -32.25 25.78
C VAL A 780 15.52 -31.92 24.47
N ASP A 781 14.82 -32.90 23.89
CA ASP A 781 13.90 -32.72 22.77
C ASP A 781 12.45 -32.69 23.28
N PHE A 782 11.77 -31.57 23.01
CA PHE A 782 10.40 -31.30 23.43
C PHE A 782 9.32 -32.13 22.72
N TYR A 783 9.67 -32.86 21.65
CA TYR A 783 8.77 -33.71 20.89
C TYR A 783 9.28 -35.16 20.71
N ALA A 784 10.32 -35.55 21.46
CA ALA A 784 10.72 -36.96 21.55
C ALA A 784 9.59 -37.84 22.14
N PRO A 785 9.58 -39.17 21.91
CA PRO A 785 8.43 -40.02 22.19
C PRO A 785 7.87 -40.02 23.62
N GLY A 786 8.66 -39.66 24.64
CA GLY A 786 8.18 -39.48 26.02
C GLY A 786 8.05 -38.01 26.49
N ALA A 787 8.35 -37.04 25.63
CA ALA A 787 8.42 -35.63 26.02
C ALA A 787 7.04 -35.00 26.26
N VAL A 788 6.01 -35.43 25.51
CA VAL A 788 4.63 -34.94 25.65
C VAL A 788 3.73 -36.05 26.21
N PRO A 789 3.13 -35.89 27.41
CA PRO A 789 3.22 -34.75 28.32
C PRO A 789 4.38 -34.85 29.34
N GLY A 790 5.24 -35.89 29.29
CA GLY A 790 6.22 -36.22 30.32
C GLY A 790 7.18 -35.08 30.69
N LEU A 791 8.13 -34.77 29.79
CA LEU A 791 9.08 -33.66 29.95
C LEU A 791 8.36 -32.32 30.21
N TRP A 792 7.26 -32.05 29.50
CA TRP A 792 6.51 -30.80 29.64
C TRP A 792 5.97 -30.61 31.07
N ASN A 793 5.39 -31.67 31.65
CA ASN A 793 4.94 -31.68 33.05
C ASN A 793 6.13 -31.55 34.01
N ALA A 794 7.21 -32.31 33.82
CA ALA A 794 8.39 -32.25 34.69
C ALA A 794 8.99 -30.84 34.77
N LEU A 795 9.09 -30.14 33.63
CA LEU A 795 9.58 -28.76 33.55
C LEU A 795 8.65 -27.76 34.26
N ARG A 796 7.32 -27.91 34.12
CA ARG A 796 6.36 -27.12 34.91
C ARG A 796 6.51 -27.42 36.41
N ASP A 797 6.65 -28.69 36.77
CA ASP A 797 6.66 -29.12 38.17
C ASP A 797 7.93 -28.67 38.90
N ILE A 798 9.07 -28.51 38.20
CA ILE A 798 10.25 -27.81 38.70
C ILE A 798 9.94 -26.33 39.02
N VAL A 799 9.22 -25.61 38.15
CA VAL A 799 8.84 -24.22 38.41
C VAL A 799 7.91 -24.14 39.63
N LEU A 800 6.92 -25.04 39.73
CA LEU A 800 6.01 -25.13 40.89
C LEU A 800 6.75 -25.52 42.18
N PHE A 801 7.77 -26.38 42.10
CA PHE A 801 8.64 -26.75 43.22
C PHE A 801 9.37 -25.51 43.78
N TRP A 802 10.06 -24.74 42.93
CA TRP A 802 10.74 -23.52 43.37
C TRP A 802 9.78 -22.44 43.88
N ILE A 803 8.55 -22.36 43.34
CA ILE A 803 7.46 -21.54 43.90
C ILE A 803 7.10 -21.98 45.33
N GLY A 804 7.05 -23.29 45.60
CA GLY A 804 6.90 -23.85 46.94
C GLY A 804 8.02 -23.46 47.91
N HIS A 805 9.25 -23.29 47.41
CA HIS A 805 10.40 -22.80 48.18
C HIS A 805 10.50 -21.26 48.26
N GLY A 806 9.52 -20.52 47.74
CA GLY A 806 9.38 -19.07 47.90
C GLY A 806 9.82 -18.22 46.70
N ILE A 807 10.29 -18.82 45.60
CA ILE A 807 10.66 -18.09 44.38
C ILE A 807 9.41 -17.59 43.64
N ARG A 808 9.47 -16.38 43.07
CA ARG A 808 8.42 -15.78 42.22
C ARG A 808 8.95 -15.18 40.92
N LEU A 809 10.25 -15.25 40.71
CA LEU A 809 10.96 -14.65 39.58
C LEU A 809 11.83 -15.72 38.93
N PHE A 810 11.62 -15.94 37.64
CA PHE A 810 12.39 -16.89 36.84
C PHE A 810 13.00 -16.16 35.63
N ARG A 811 14.33 -16.06 35.59
CA ARG A 811 15.06 -15.68 34.38
C ARG A 811 15.21 -16.94 33.54
N VAL A 812 14.54 -17.01 32.40
CA VAL A 812 14.53 -18.21 31.56
C VAL A 812 15.61 -18.08 30.50
N ASP A 813 16.53 -19.05 30.48
CA ASP A 813 17.66 -19.07 29.55
C ASP A 813 17.25 -19.49 28.13
N ASN A 814 17.65 -18.68 27.16
CA ASN A 814 17.47 -18.95 25.73
C ASN A 814 16.09 -19.57 25.37
N PRO A 815 14.94 -19.00 25.80
CA PRO A 815 13.62 -19.63 25.60
C PRO A 815 13.24 -19.69 24.12
N HIS A 816 13.89 -18.88 23.29
CA HIS A 816 13.76 -18.87 21.84
C HIS A 816 14.26 -20.15 21.15
N THR A 817 15.00 -21.03 21.85
CA THR A 817 15.39 -22.35 21.35
C THR A 817 14.43 -23.48 21.76
N LYS A 818 13.36 -23.16 22.50
CA LYS A 818 12.34 -24.10 22.99
C LYS A 818 10.95 -23.76 22.40
N PRO A 819 10.00 -24.72 22.28
CA PRO A 819 8.78 -24.48 21.52
C PRO A 819 7.84 -23.43 22.11
N LEU A 820 7.33 -22.53 21.27
CA LEU A 820 6.34 -21.51 21.66
C LEU A 820 5.05 -22.10 22.30
N PRO A 821 4.49 -23.24 21.84
CA PRO A 821 3.32 -23.84 22.48
C PRO A 821 3.59 -24.34 23.90
N PHE A 822 4.81 -24.83 24.19
CA PHE A 822 5.22 -25.21 25.54
C PHE A 822 5.22 -23.99 26.48
N TRP A 823 5.82 -22.87 26.05
CA TRP A 823 5.81 -21.63 26.84
C TRP A 823 4.40 -21.08 27.06
N ALA A 824 3.56 -21.06 26.02
CA ALA A 824 2.18 -20.60 26.11
C ALA A 824 1.37 -21.43 27.13
N TRP A 825 1.53 -22.75 27.12
CA TRP A 825 0.88 -23.65 28.06
C TRP A 825 1.44 -23.52 29.47
N MET A 826 2.76 -23.65 29.65
CA MET A 826 3.40 -23.70 30.97
C MET A 826 3.19 -22.40 31.74
N ILE A 827 3.39 -21.24 31.09
CA ILE A 827 3.24 -19.94 31.75
C ILE A 827 1.76 -19.69 32.11
N ALA A 828 0.81 -20.05 31.24
CA ALA A 828 -0.62 -19.92 31.55
C ALA A 828 -1.04 -20.84 32.71
N ASP A 829 -0.54 -22.08 32.74
CA ASP A 829 -0.87 -23.08 33.76
C ASP A 829 -0.23 -22.74 35.13
N VAL A 830 1.01 -22.23 35.15
CA VAL A 830 1.64 -21.71 36.38
C VAL A 830 0.90 -20.46 36.88
N ARG A 831 0.63 -19.48 36.01
CA ARG A 831 -0.01 -18.21 36.41
C ARG A 831 -1.51 -18.34 36.71
N GLY A 832 -2.16 -19.40 36.23
CA GLY A 832 -3.52 -19.78 36.66
C GLY A 832 -3.57 -20.24 38.13
N ARG A 833 -2.44 -20.68 38.70
CA ARG A 833 -2.30 -21.04 40.14
C ARG A 833 -1.62 -19.95 40.96
N HIS A 834 -0.64 -19.28 40.37
CA HIS A 834 0.22 -18.27 41.00
C HIS A 834 0.36 -17.04 40.09
N PRO A 835 -0.67 -16.16 40.04
CA PRO A 835 -0.71 -15.02 39.13
C PRO A 835 0.33 -13.93 39.43
N ASP A 836 1.01 -14.03 40.58
CA ASP A 836 2.14 -13.22 41.03
C ASP A 836 3.49 -13.64 40.41
N VAL A 837 3.59 -14.81 39.78
CA VAL A 837 4.84 -15.29 39.16
C VAL A 837 5.16 -14.51 37.87
N VAL A 838 6.42 -14.10 37.75
CA VAL A 838 6.94 -13.29 36.65
C VAL A 838 8.08 -14.03 35.96
N PHE A 839 8.01 -14.10 34.63
CA PHE A 839 9.03 -14.74 33.78
C PHE A 839 9.76 -13.69 32.93
N LEU A 840 11.09 -13.70 32.97
CA LEU A 840 11.99 -12.88 32.16
C LEU A 840 12.57 -13.73 31.03
N ALA A 841 12.29 -13.38 29.78
CA ALA A 841 12.84 -14.07 28.61
C ALA A 841 14.24 -13.54 28.24
N GLU A 842 15.28 -14.37 28.36
CA GLU A 842 16.59 -14.06 27.78
C GLU A 842 16.65 -14.47 26.29
N ALA A 843 16.15 -13.59 25.42
CA ALA A 843 15.97 -13.91 24.01
C ALA A 843 16.73 -12.93 23.09
N PHE A 844 18.05 -13.06 22.99
CA PHE A 844 18.86 -12.33 22.02
C PHE A 844 18.74 -12.94 20.60
N THR A 845 17.55 -12.86 20.02
CA THR A 845 17.20 -13.44 18.72
C THR A 845 16.62 -12.36 17.78
N ARG A 846 15.92 -12.72 16.70
CA ARG A 846 15.26 -11.75 15.78
C ARG A 846 14.00 -11.12 16.40
N PRO A 847 13.64 -9.85 16.07
CA PRO A 847 12.63 -9.09 16.83
C PRO A 847 11.26 -9.79 16.91
N LYS A 848 10.78 -10.33 15.77
CA LYS A 848 9.50 -11.05 15.70
C LYS A 848 9.40 -12.23 16.67
N LEU A 849 10.51 -12.92 16.97
CA LEU A 849 10.51 -14.04 17.92
C LEU A 849 10.58 -13.56 19.37
N MET A 850 11.25 -12.43 19.64
CA MET A 850 11.24 -11.78 20.97
C MET A 850 9.83 -11.30 21.33
N TYR A 851 9.18 -10.57 20.42
CA TYR A 851 7.80 -10.12 20.60
C TYR A 851 6.84 -11.30 20.78
N ARG A 852 7.03 -12.38 20.01
CA ARG A 852 6.24 -13.61 20.16
C ARG A 852 6.36 -14.27 21.53
N LEU A 853 7.52 -14.18 22.20
CA LEU A 853 7.70 -14.71 23.55
C LEU A 853 6.91 -13.89 24.59
N ALA A 854 6.93 -12.55 24.49
CA ALA A 854 6.14 -11.69 25.38
C ALA A 854 4.62 -11.89 25.19
N GLU A 855 4.16 -12.03 23.94
CA GLU A 855 2.78 -12.38 23.60
C GLU A 855 2.31 -13.66 24.29
N VAL A 856 3.06 -14.77 24.18
CA VAL A 856 2.61 -16.09 24.69
C VAL A 856 2.57 -16.18 26.22
N GLY A 857 3.31 -15.33 26.95
CA GLY A 857 3.27 -15.39 28.42
C GLY A 857 4.34 -14.59 29.17
N PHE A 858 5.49 -14.31 28.55
CA PHE A 858 6.62 -13.71 29.26
C PHE A 858 6.32 -12.28 29.71
N SER A 859 6.47 -12.04 31.01
CA SER A 859 6.18 -10.77 31.68
C SER A 859 7.21 -9.68 31.34
N GLN A 860 8.45 -10.10 31.07
CA GLN A 860 9.61 -9.25 30.86
C GLN A 860 10.49 -9.86 29.76
N SER A 861 11.31 -9.06 29.10
CA SER A 861 12.20 -9.53 28.03
C SER A 861 13.53 -8.78 28.02
N TYR A 862 14.63 -9.50 27.92
CA TYR A 862 15.92 -8.90 27.52
C TYR A 862 15.80 -8.27 26.13
N THR A 863 16.72 -7.36 25.82
CA THR A 863 16.58 -6.40 24.72
C THR A 863 17.89 -6.20 23.96
N TYR A 864 17.85 -5.46 22.86
CA TYR A 864 19.07 -5.07 22.14
C TYR A 864 19.83 -3.90 22.77
N PHE A 865 19.47 -3.46 23.98
CA PHE A 865 20.01 -2.24 24.62
C PHE A 865 21.54 -2.15 24.58
N THR A 866 22.25 -3.23 24.88
CA THR A 866 23.73 -3.32 24.87
C THR A 866 24.36 -3.10 23.48
N TRP A 867 23.59 -3.26 22.40
CA TRP A 867 23.99 -2.99 21.01
C TRP A 867 23.27 -1.77 20.42
N ARG A 868 22.81 -0.83 21.25
CA ARG A 868 22.31 0.50 20.84
C ARG A 868 23.09 1.55 21.63
N ASN A 869 23.94 2.32 20.96
CA ASN A 869 24.93 3.20 21.59
C ASN A 869 24.91 4.63 21.05
N THR A 870 24.50 4.82 19.79
CA THR A 870 24.34 6.15 19.18
C THR A 870 22.96 6.75 19.45
N LYS A 871 22.82 8.07 19.25
CA LYS A 871 21.56 8.80 19.41
C LYS A 871 20.44 8.20 18.57
N ALA A 872 20.69 8.00 17.27
CA ALA A 872 19.72 7.40 16.34
C ALA A 872 19.31 5.98 16.77
N GLU A 873 20.27 5.10 17.06
CA GLU A 873 20.00 3.73 17.53
C GLU A 873 19.12 3.67 18.79
N LEU A 874 19.34 4.59 19.72
CA LEU A 874 18.58 4.66 20.97
C LEU A 874 17.18 5.26 20.74
N THR A 875 17.07 6.32 19.93
CA THR A 875 15.79 6.91 19.53
C THR A 875 14.93 5.90 18.81
N ASP A 876 15.41 5.34 17.69
CA ASP A 876 14.67 4.38 16.84
C ASP A 876 14.13 3.20 17.67
N TYR A 877 14.96 2.64 18.56
CA TYR A 877 14.58 1.46 19.33
C TYR A 877 13.57 1.77 20.44
N ILE A 878 13.68 2.92 21.10
CA ILE A 878 12.69 3.31 22.12
C ILE A 878 11.37 3.75 21.46
N GLU A 879 11.42 4.41 20.31
CA GLU A 879 10.21 4.75 19.55
C GLU A 879 9.50 3.50 19.02
N GLU A 880 10.23 2.50 18.51
CA GLU A 880 9.65 1.19 18.15
C GLU A 880 8.85 0.59 19.33
N LEU A 881 9.48 0.51 20.50
CA LEU A 881 8.90 -0.13 21.69
C LEU A 881 7.74 0.66 22.30
N THR A 882 7.73 1.99 22.19
CA THR A 882 6.74 2.86 22.88
C THR A 882 5.58 3.30 21.98
N THR A 883 5.75 3.38 20.66
CA THR A 883 4.73 3.89 19.73
C THR A 883 3.99 2.77 18.98
N THR A 884 4.68 1.68 18.65
CA THR A 884 4.14 0.56 17.85
C THR A 884 3.53 -0.54 18.73
N ALA A 885 3.14 -1.67 18.14
CA ALA A 885 2.43 -2.77 18.83
C ALA A 885 3.08 -3.31 20.13
N PRO A 886 4.43 -3.40 20.29
CA PRO A 886 5.06 -3.91 21.50
C PRO A 886 4.68 -3.17 22.78
N LYS A 887 4.28 -1.89 22.71
CA LYS A 887 3.83 -1.10 23.88
C LYS A 887 2.70 -1.77 24.67
N GLU A 888 1.92 -2.63 24.01
CA GLU A 888 0.77 -3.32 24.61
C GLU A 888 1.14 -4.61 25.34
N PHE A 889 2.32 -5.20 25.09
CA PHE A 889 2.65 -6.54 25.61
C PHE A 889 4.12 -6.81 25.94
N PHE A 890 5.06 -5.99 25.48
CA PHE A 890 6.49 -6.17 25.67
C PHE A 890 7.01 -5.24 26.78
N ARG A 891 7.70 -5.80 27.78
CA ARG A 891 8.37 -5.00 28.82
C ARG A 891 9.90 -5.13 28.68
N PRO A 892 10.60 -4.09 28.20
CA PRO A 892 12.03 -4.14 27.93
C PRO A 892 12.85 -4.12 29.22
N HIS A 893 13.60 -5.18 29.49
CA HIS A 893 14.55 -5.25 30.59
C HIS A 893 15.94 -4.82 30.12
N PHE A 894 16.42 -3.70 30.65
CA PHE A 894 17.70 -3.09 30.27
C PHE A 894 18.81 -3.50 31.24
N PHE A 895 19.32 -4.73 31.07
CA PHE A 895 20.59 -5.12 31.66
C PHE A 895 21.74 -4.33 30.99
N VAL A 896 22.57 -3.67 31.79
CA VAL A 896 23.73 -2.89 31.30
C VAL A 896 24.89 -3.79 30.85
N ASN A 897 25.01 -4.97 31.46
CA ASN A 897 25.92 -6.05 31.15
C ASN A 897 25.29 -7.39 31.59
N THR A 898 25.85 -8.52 31.16
CA THR A 898 25.53 -9.86 31.69
C THR A 898 26.82 -10.70 31.74
N PRO A 899 26.86 -11.86 32.41
CA PRO A 899 28.05 -12.73 32.41
C PRO A 899 28.51 -13.18 31.02
N ASP A 900 27.61 -13.17 30.04
CA ASP A 900 27.84 -13.52 28.63
C ASP A 900 28.05 -12.32 27.70
N ILE A 901 27.72 -11.11 28.15
CA ILE A 901 27.78 -9.88 27.35
C ILE A 901 28.62 -8.85 28.10
N ASN A 902 29.88 -8.72 27.65
CA ASN A 902 30.73 -7.55 27.91
C ASN A 902 30.56 -6.57 26.72
N PRO A 903 29.69 -5.54 26.81
CA PRO A 903 29.33 -4.71 25.66
C PRO A 903 30.54 -3.97 25.09
N ASP A 904 30.65 -3.88 23.76
CA ASP A 904 31.78 -3.22 23.08
C ASP A 904 31.99 -1.75 23.56
N PHE A 905 30.94 -1.05 24.01
CA PHE A 905 31.03 0.31 24.57
C PHE A 905 31.69 0.39 25.97
N LEU A 906 31.78 -0.73 26.68
CA LEU A 906 32.36 -0.84 28.03
C LEU A 906 33.74 -1.53 28.05
N GLN A 907 34.16 -2.11 26.92
CA GLN A 907 35.43 -2.84 26.84
C GLN A 907 36.64 -1.91 27.02
N ASP A 908 37.40 -2.13 28.10
CA ASP A 908 38.51 -1.27 28.56
C ASP A 908 38.15 0.24 28.63
N ALA A 909 36.86 0.55 28.82
CA ALA A 909 36.33 1.92 28.77
C ALA A 909 36.53 2.70 30.09
N PRO A 910 36.61 4.04 30.05
CA PRO A 910 36.74 4.85 31.27
C PRO A 910 35.43 4.88 32.07
N ARG A 911 35.51 5.18 33.37
CA ARG A 911 34.38 5.32 34.31
C ARG A 911 33.12 6.01 33.73
N PRO A 912 33.22 7.11 32.95
CA PRO A 912 32.03 7.78 32.41
C PRO A 912 31.21 6.89 31.46
N ALA A 913 31.80 5.93 30.75
CA ALA A 913 31.07 4.99 29.90
C ALA A 913 30.06 4.15 30.72
N PHE A 914 30.47 3.68 31.90
CA PHE A 914 29.59 2.95 32.82
C PHE A 914 28.47 3.84 33.36
N LEU A 915 28.77 5.10 33.70
CA LEU A 915 27.77 6.09 34.11
C LEU A 915 26.73 6.38 33.00
N ILE A 916 27.18 6.52 31.75
CA ILE A 916 26.29 6.69 30.58
C ILE A 916 25.33 5.51 30.44
N ARG A 917 25.85 4.28 30.47
CA ARG A 917 25.02 3.07 30.35
C ARG A 917 24.06 2.90 31.52
N ALA A 918 24.49 3.21 32.74
CA ALA A 918 23.64 3.19 33.93
C ALA A 918 22.49 4.21 33.81
N ALA A 919 22.77 5.47 33.46
CA ALA A 919 21.73 6.49 33.31
C ALA A 919 20.73 6.16 32.18
N LEU A 920 21.22 5.70 31.02
CA LEU A 920 20.37 5.25 29.92
C LEU A 920 19.42 4.13 30.36
N ALA A 921 19.95 3.08 31.01
CA ALA A 921 19.15 1.95 31.47
C ALA A 921 18.13 2.37 32.54
N ALA A 922 18.59 3.14 33.54
CA ALA A 922 17.81 3.60 34.67
C ALA A 922 16.67 4.58 34.30
N THR A 923 16.79 5.32 33.19
CA THR A 923 15.82 6.37 32.82
C THR A 923 14.96 6.07 31.58
N LEU A 924 15.39 5.16 30.70
CA LEU A 924 14.60 4.76 29.52
C LEU A 924 13.67 3.57 29.77
N SER A 925 13.93 2.72 30.78
CA SER A 925 13.03 1.61 31.14
C SER A 925 12.69 1.56 32.63
N GLY A 926 11.47 1.08 32.93
CA GLY A 926 11.07 0.70 34.28
C GLY A 926 11.83 -0.53 34.79
N LEU A 927 12.36 -1.37 33.90
CA LEU A 927 13.14 -2.56 34.23
C LEU A 927 14.59 -2.38 33.80
N TRP A 928 15.51 -2.40 34.75
CA TRP A 928 16.95 -2.39 34.47
C TRP A 928 17.70 -3.37 35.37
N GLY A 929 18.88 -3.80 34.92
CA GLY A 929 19.67 -4.81 35.62
C GLY A 929 21.17 -4.58 35.52
N VAL A 930 21.90 -5.06 36.52
CA VAL A 930 23.36 -4.93 36.65
C VAL A 930 23.93 -6.29 37.05
N TYR A 931 24.96 -6.76 36.35
CA TYR A 931 25.77 -7.90 36.78
C TYR A 931 27.01 -7.42 37.53
N ASN A 932 27.23 -7.99 38.72
CA ASN A 932 28.31 -7.73 39.67
C ASN A 932 29.68 -7.55 38.97
N GLY A 933 30.36 -6.45 39.32
CA GLY A 933 31.58 -5.98 38.70
C GLY A 933 31.37 -4.74 37.82
N PHE A 934 30.17 -4.51 37.29
CA PHE A 934 29.82 -3.29 36.56
C PHE A 934 29.96 -2.04 37.43
N GLU A 935 29.54 -2.11 38.70
CA GLU A 935 29.67 -1.03 39.67
C GLU A 935 31.14 -0.68 39.95
N LEU A 936 32.07 -1.59 39.63
CA LEU A 936 33.51 -1.42 39.77
C LEU A 936 34.20 -1.06 38.45
N CYS A 937 33.40 -0.74 37.43
CA CYS A 937 33.84 -0.48 36.05
C CYS A 937 34.66 -1.63 35.43
N GLU A 938 34.33 -2.88 35.76
CA GLU A 938 34.95 -4.05 35.15
C GLU A 938 34.45 -4.20 33.70
N GLY A 939 35.35 -4.03 32.73
CA GLY A 939 35.08 -4.16 31.29
C GLY A 939 36.13 -4.96 30.50
N ARG A 940 37.14 -5.54 31.18
CA ARG A 940 38.33 -6.13 30.54
C ARG A 940 37.97 -7.35 29.65
N PRO A 941 38.18 -7.31 28.32
CA PRO A 941 37.73 -8.35 27.41
C PRO A 941 38.72 -9.52 27.24
N ASP A 942 38.18 -10.73 27.00
CA ASP A 942 38.93 -11.81 26.35
C ASP A 942 39.27 -11.36 24.91
N ARG A 943 40.57 -11.28 24.62
CA ARG A 943 41.13 -10.80 23.34
C ARG A 943 40.67 -11.55 22.09
N THR A 944 40.08 -12.73 22.25
CA THR A 944 39.66 -13.61 21.15
C THR A 944 38.14 -13.78 21.05
N ARG A 945 37.39 -13.62 22.15
CA ARG A 945 35.96 -13.95 22.22
C ARG A 945 35.02 -12.79 22.51
N LYS A 946 35.52 -11.61 22.90
CA LYS A 946 34.72 -10.46 23.37
C LYS A 946 33.83 -10.74 24.61
N GLU A 947 34.06 -11.84 25.31
CA GLU A 947 33.49 -12.08 26.65
C GLU A 947 34.36 -11.40 27.72
N TYR A 948 33.96 -11.47 28.99
CA TYR A 948 34.82 -11.03 30.11
C TYR A 948 36.08 -11.90 30.23
N LEU A 949 37.24 -11.28 30.42
CA LEU A 949 38.48 -11.99 30.79
C LEU A 949 38.45 -12.39 32.27
N ASP A 950 38.83 -13.64 32.55
CA ASP A 950 38.70 -14.29 33.85
C ASP A 950 37.22 -14.27 34.31
N SER A 951 36.35 -14.82 33.45
CA SER A 951 34.89 -14.80 33.60
C SER A 951 34.43 -15.66 34.77
N GLU A 952 33.63 -15.05 35.66
CA GLU A 952 33.00 -15.68 36.84
C GLU A 952 32.12 -16.90 36.48
N LYS A 953 31.73 -17.07 35.21
CA LYS A 953 31.11 -18.30 34.69
C LYS A 953 31.98 -19.54 34.89
N TYR A 954 33.31 -19.41 34.91
CA TYR A 954 34.24 -20.56 34.93
C TYR A 954 35.20 -20.58 36.13
N GLU A 955 35.15 -19.56 37.01
CA GLU A 955 35.97 -19.46 38.22
C GLU A 955 35.23 -18.77 39.36
N ILE A 956 35.73 -18.93 40.59
CA ILE A 956 35.31 -18.16 41.76
C ILE A 956 36.10 -16.84 41.75
N ARG A 957 35.44 -15.71 42.04
CA ARG A 957 36.10 -14.41 42.15
C ARG A 957 35.88 -13.78 43.53
N ALA A 958 36.96 -13.24 44.10
CA ALA A 958 36.86 -12.26 45.17
C ALA A 958 36.78 -10.85 44.56
N TRP A 959 35.85 -10.04 45.05
CA TRP A 959 35.61 -8.69 44.55
C TRP A 959 35.94 -7.65 45.63
N ASP A 960 36.73 -6.65 45.26
CA ASP A 960 36.91 -5.43 46.06
C ASP A 960 35.82 -4.43 45.68
N TRP A 961 34.71 -4.43 46.43
CA TRP A 961 33.59 -3.52 46.20
C TRP A 961 33.90 -2.07 46.60
N ASP A 962 34.91 -1.84 47.45
CA ASP A 962 35.35 -0.51 47.89
C ASP A 962 36.45 0.06 46.97
N ARG A 963 36.83 -0.68 45.89
CA ARG A 963 37.81 -0.29 44.87
C ARG A 963 37.62 1.18 44.44
N PRO A 964 38.64 2.04 44.59
CA PRO A 964 38.54 3.45 44.21
C PRO A 964 38.14 3.63 42.74
N GLY A 965 37.21 4.56 42.49
CA GLY A 965 36.67 4.82 41.15
C GLY A 965 35.38 4.08 40.80
N ASN A 966 34.86 3.22 41.70
CA ASN A 966 33.53 2.61 41.56
C ASN A 966 32.40 3.64 41.39
N ILE A 967 31.22 3.17 40.99
CA ILE A 967 30.01 3.96 40.70
C ILE A 967 28.82 3.56 41.61
N VAL A 968 29.10 2.97 42.78
CA VAL A 968 28.07 2.50 43.73
C VAL A 968 27.15 3.64 44.16
N ALA A 969 27.72 4.81 44.48
CA ALA A 969 26.95 5.99 44.89
C ALA A 969 26.01 6.51 43.79
N GLU A 970 26.45 6.49 42.52
CA GLU A 970 25.64 6.88 41.37
C GLU A 970 24.52 5.88 41.09
N ILE A 971 24.78 4.58 41.19
CA ILE A 971 23.75 3.53 41.09
C ILE A 971 22.70 3.71 42.19
N THR A 972 23.12 3.90 43.45
CA THR A 972 22.22 4.23 44.56
C THR A 972 21.37 5.46 44.26
N ARG A 973 21.98 6.53 43.73
CA ARG A 973 21.25 7.77 43.42
C ARG A 973 20.26 7.57 42.28
N LEU A 974 20.64 6.86 41.22
CA LEU A 974 19.75 6.54 40.10
C LEU A 974 18.54 5.70 40.54
N ASN A 975 18.73 4.68 41.38
CA ASN A 975 17.64 3.89 41.94
C ASN A 975 16.72 4.73 42.85
N ALA A 976 17.27 5.60 43.68
CA ALA A 976 16.47 6.52 44.50
C ALA A 976 15.67 7.53 43.64
N ILE A 977 16.24 8.01 42.52
CA ILE A 977 15.53 8.87 41.55
C ILE A 977 14.40 8.08 40.88
N ARG A 978 14.65 6.84 40.46
CA ARG A 978 13.64 5.96 39.86
C ARG A 978 12.45 5.75 40.78
N GLU A 979 12.66 5.31 42.03
CA GLU A 979 11.56 5.05 42.95
C GLU A 979 10.73 6.31 43.23
N ALA A 980 11.39 7.47 43.40
CA ALA A 980 10.72 8.74 43.66
C ALA A 980 9.95 9.35 42.47
N ASN A 981 10.05 8.78 41.25
CA ASN A 981 9.49 9.38 40.03
C ASN A 981 8.69 8.37 39.18
N PRO A 982 7.34 8.33 39.30
CA PRO A 982 6.48 7.44 38.53
C PRO A 982 6.65 7.47 37.01
N ALA A 983 7.11 8.58 36.42
CA ALA A 983 7.43 8.66 34.99
C ALA A 983 8.60 7.74 34.56
N LEU A 984 9.37 7.21 35.51
CA LEU A 984 10.44 6.22 35.31
C LEU A 984 9.99 4.79 35.67
N HIS A 985 8.72 4.57 36.06
CA HIS A 985 8.21 3.24 36.43
C HIS A 985 7.76 2.39 35.23
N SER A 986 7.97 2.88 34.01
CA SER A 986 7.71 2.17 32.76
C SER A 986 8.77 2.56 31.72
N HIS A 987 8.70 2.00 30.52
CA HIS A 987 9.40 2.52 29.34
C HIS A 987 8.50 3.48 28.51
N LEU A 988 7.18 3.34 28.70
CA LEU A 988 6.17 4.23 28.13
C LEU A 988 6.27 5.64 28.73
N GLY A 989 5.71 6.64 28.04
CA GLY A 989 5.80 8.04 28.46
C GLY A 989 7.14 8.72 28.10
N THR A 990 7.91 8.13 27.18
CA THR A 990 9.09 8.78 26.57
C THR A 990 8.66 9.71 25.44
N THR A 991 9.32 10.87 25.30
CA THR A 991 9.31 11.68 24.08
C THR A 991 10.72 12.20 23.84
N PHE A 992 11.35 11.86 22.72
CA PHE A 992 12.62 12.50 22.33
C PHE A 992 12.38 13.95 21.94
N LEU A 993 13.32 14.81 22.31
CA LEU A 993 13.25 16.26 22.14
C LEU A 993 14.44 16.74 21.31
N GLU A 994 14.27 17.87 20.63
CA GLU A 994 15.31 18.41 19.74
C GLU A 994 16.54 18.88 20.52
N ALA A 995 17.72 18.46 20.04
CA ALA A 995 19.01 18.77 20.62
C ALA A 995 20.06 18.77 19.52
N SER A 996 20.79 19.88 19.35
CA SER A 996 21.79 20.01 18.30
C SER A 996 22.92 18.98 18.43
N GLY A 997 23.25 18.30 17.33
CA GLY A 997 24.37 17.35 17.26
C GLY A 997 24.05 15.94 17.77
N ASP A 998 24.95 15.00 17.46
CA ASP A 998 24.65 13.56 17.54
C ASP A 998 25.11 12.90 18.85
N LYS A 999 25.81 13.64 19.71
CA LYS A 999 26.42 13.14 20.95
C LYS A 999 25.60 13.41 22.21
N ILE A 1000 24.55 14.25 22.14
CA ILE A 1000 23.63 14.49 23.26
C ILE A 1000 22.25 13.95 22.90
N LEU A 1001 21.78 12.99 23.71
CA LEU A 1001 20.43 12.47 23.71
C LEU A 1001 19.60 13.30 24.70
N TRP A 1002 18.46 13.84 24.24
CA TRP A 1002 17.56 14.70 25.02
C TRP A 1002 16.13 14.18 24.95
N PHE A 1003 15.49 13.96 26.10
CA PHE A 1003 14.14 13.41 26.14
C PHE A 1003 13.34 13.82 27.38
N GLU A 1004 12.02 13.85 27.20
CA GLU A 1004 11.03 13.94 28.29
C GLU A 1004 10.62 12.54 28.74
N ARG A 1005 10.48 12.38 30.05
CA ARG A 1005 9.80 11.26 30.71
C ARG A 1005 8.63 11.82 31.50
N ALA A 1006 7.41 11.39 31.19
CA ALA A 1006 6.19 11.88 31.83
C ALA A 1006 5.19 10.76 32.14
N THR A 1007 4.46 10.90 33.25
CA THR A 1007 3.21 10.18 33.48
C THR A 1007 2.13 10.63 32.48
N PRO A 1008 1.09 9.82 32.19
CA PRO A 1008 0.00 10.21 31.29
C PRO A 1008 -0.71 11.51 31.68
N GLU A 1009 -0.92 11.70 32.99
CA GLU A 1009 -1.49 12.89 33.62
C GLU A 1009 -0.49 14.08 33.67
N ARG A 1010 0.76 13.85 33.28
CA ARG A 1010 1.91 14.77 33.39
C ARG A 1010 2.11 15.31 34.80
N ASP A 1011 1.70 14.54 35.80
CA ASP A 1011 1.79 14.93 37.19
C ASP A 1011 3.23 14.79 37.75
N ASN A 1012 4.02 13.89 37.16
CA ASN A 1012 5.46 13.76 37.31
C ASN A 1012 6.13 13.86 35.93
N VAL A 1013 7.07 14.80 35.76
CA VAL A 1013 7.78 15.05 34.49
C VAL A 1013 9.26 15.30 34.77
N LEU A 1014 10.11 14.64 33.99
CA LEU A 1014 11.56 14.81 33.97
C LEU A 1014 12.03 15.09 32.55
N TYR A 1015 13.04 15.95 32.42
CA TYR A 1015 13.84 16.12 31.22
C TYR A 1015 15.23 15.55 31.46
N VAL A 1016 15.71 14.69 30.58
CA VAL A 1016 16.96 13.93 30.76
C VAL A 1016 17.88 14.19 29.57
N ALA A 1017 19.07 14.71 29.85
CA ALA A 1017 20.13 14.90 28.87
C ALA A 1017 21.27 13.91 29.17
N ILE A 1018 21.72 13.14 28.19
CA ILE A 1018 22.82 12.19 28.32
C ILE A 1018 23.81 12.40 27.17
N CYS A 1019 25.07 12.64 27.54
CA CYS A 1019 26.21 12.61 26.65
C CYS A 1019 26.55 11.15 26.32
N LEU A 1020 26.58 10.82 25.03
CA LEU A 1020 26.95 9.49 24.52
C LEU A 1020 28.45 9.38 24.22
N ASP A 1021 29.20 10.47 24.45
CA ASP A 1021 30.65 10.50 24.40
C ASP A 1021 31.24 10.27 25.81
N PRO A 1022 32.05 9.21 26.02
CA PRO A 1022 32.63 8.91 27.33
C PRO A 1022 33.97 9.62 27.59
N THR A 1023 34.54 10.33 26.61
CA THR A 1023 35.86 10.99 26.74
C THR A 1023 35.77 12.50 26.75
N ASP A 1024 35.05 13.10 25.81
CA ASP A 1024 35.15 14.54 25.54
C ASP A 1024 33.87 15.30 25.92
N PRO A 1025 33.96 16.46 26.61
CA PRO A 1025 32.80 17.28 26.92
C PRO A 1025 32.03 17.72 25.67
N GLN A 1026 30.71 17.64 25.73
CA GLN A 1026 29.81 17.97 24.62
C GLN A 1026 28.90 19.15 24.99
N GLU A 1027 28.56 19.95 23.98
CA GLU A 1027 27.64 21.09 24.09
C GLU A 1027 26.50 20.94 23.09
N ALA A 1028 25.30 21.37 23.47
CA ALA A 1028 24.14 21.39 22.58
C ALA A 1028 23.17 22.52 22.95
N ASP A 1029 22.52 23.06 21.92
CA ASP A 1029 21.28 23.80 22.08
C ASP A 1029 20.10 22.81 22.11
N VAL A 1030 19.22 22.95 23.11
CA VAL A 1030 18.06 22.06 23.32
C VAL A 1030 16.76 22.85 23.43
N GLU A 1031 15.65 22.27 22.96
CA GLU A 1031 14.31 22.86 23.12
C GLU A 1031 13.56 22.25 24.32
N LEU A 1032 13.01 23.12 25.16
CA LEU A 1032 12.07 22.80 26.24
C LEU A 1032 10.63 22.95 25.72
N PRO A 1033 9.75 21.95 25.88
CA PRO A 1033 8.41 21.95 25.33
C PRO A 1033 7.42 22.80 26.17
N LEU A 1034 7.66 24.11 26.27
CA LEU A 1034 6.88 25.05 27.09
C LEU A 1034 5.38 25.06 26.75
N TRP A 1035 5.01 24.78 25.50
CA TRP A 1035 3.62 24.66 25.07
C TRP A 1035 2.87 23.50 25.75
N ARG A 1036 3.57 22.41 26.12
CA ARG A 1036 2.98 21.29 26.91
C ARG A 1036 2.61 21.71 28.35
N TRP A 1037 3.04 22.91 28.77
CA TRP A 1037 2.73 23.53 30.06
C TRP A 1037 1.85 24.79 29.92
N LYS A 1038 1.26 25.02 28.73
CA LYS A 1038 0.49 26.24 28.40
C LYS A 1038 1.26 27.54 28.67
N ARG A 1039 2.60 27.50 28.62
CA ARG A 1039 3.47 28.69 28.74
C ARG A 1039 3.93 29.15 27.35
N PRO A 1040 4.13 30.47 27.14
CA PRO A 1040 4.68 30.99 25.88
C PRO A 1040 6.18 30.65 25.74
N ASP A 1041 6.74 30.79 24.54
CA ASP A 1041 8.15 30.49 24.20
C ASP A 1041 9.20 31.22 25.06
N HIS A 1042 8.83 32.35 25.68
CA HIS A 1042 9.65 33.14 26.61
C HIS A 1042 9.32 32.89 28.10
N GLY A 1043 8.44 31.92 28.38
CA GLY A 1043 8.02 31.52 29.72
C GLY A 1043 9.14 30.82 30.52
N SER A 1044 8.77 30.29 31.68
CA SER A 1044 9.75 29.67 32.59
C SER A 1044 9.22 28.42 33.26
N LEU A 1045 10.11 27.47 33.52
CA LEU A 1045 9.87 26.29 34.35
C LEU A 1045 10.80 26.33 35.56
N ALA A 1046 10.28 26.03 36.75
CA ALA A 1046 11.10 25.76 37.91
C ALA A 1046 11.51 24.27 37.88
N ILE A 1047 12.78 24.02 38.14
CA ILE A 1047 13.46 22.73 37.95
C ILE A 1047 14.19 22.37 39.24
N GLU A 1048 14.20 21.07 39.55
CA GLU A 1048 15.12 20.44 40.49
C GLU A 1048 16.00 19.46 39.70
N ASP A 1049 17.32 19.64 39.73
CA ASP A 1049 18.23 18.59 39.28
C ASP A 1049 18.19 17.43 40.28
N ALA A 1050 17.68 16.29 39.83
CA ALA A 1050 17.49 15.11 40.63
C ALA A 1050 18.83 14.48 41.05
N MET A 1051 19.94 14.72 40.36
CA MET A 1051 21.25 14.23 40.82
C MET A 1051 21.74 15.04 42.04
N SER A 1052 21.93 16.35 41.90
CA SER A 1052 22.46 17.21 42.97
C SER A 1052 21.46 17.69 44.02
N GLY A 1053 20.15 17.66 43.71
CA GLY A 1053 19.09 18.30 44.51
C GLY A 1053 18.99 19.82 44.33
N ALA A 1054 19.81 20.44 43.46
CA ALA A 1054 19.81 21.87 43.23
C ALA A 1054 18.50 22.33 42.55
N ARG A 1055 17.92 23.43 43.03
CA ARG A 1055 16.70 24.04 42.47
C ARG A 1055 16.99 25.37 41.79
N PHE A 1056 16.45 25.55 40.59
CA PHE A 1056 16.64 26.74 39.77
C PHE A 1056 15.44 26.97 38.85
N THR A 1057 15.44 28.07 38.10
CA THR A 1057 14.39 28.39 37.12
C THR A 1057 15.00 28.58 35.76
N VAL A 1058 14.51 27.82 34.78
CA VAL A 1058 14.92 27.91 33.38
C VAL A 1058 13.95 28.84 32.65
N ARG A 1059 14.45 29.71 31.77
CA ARG A 1059 13.66 30.77 31.09
C ARG A 1059 13.91 30.74 29.59
N GLY A 1060 12.83 30.82 28.81
CA GLY A 1060 12.85 30.64 27.36
C GLY A 1060 12.86 29.16 26.97
N LYS A 1061 12.39 28.85 25.75
CA LYS A 1061 12.35 27.46 25.28
C LYS A 1061 13.71 26.91 24.84
N TYR A 1062 14.59 27.72 24.25
CA TYR A 1062 15.92 27.29 23.85
C TYR A 1062 16.91 27.48 24.99
N GLN A 1063 17.66 26.42 25.30
CA GLN A 1063 18.69 26.41 26.33
C GLN A 1063 20.00 25.88 25.75
N HIS A 1064 21.12 26.48 26.12
CA HIS A 1064 22.44 25.95 25.82
C HIS A 1064 22.94 25.12 27.01
N ILE A 1065 23.33 23.87 26.76
CA ILE A 1065 23.79 22.94 27.79
C ILE A 1065 25.18 22.40 27.47
N ARG A 1066 25.97 22.15 28.51
CA ARG A 1066 27.28 21.49 28.46
C ARG A 1066 27.26 20.28 29.40
N LEU A 1067 27.67 19.12 28.88
CA LEU A 1067 27.86 17.89 29.66
C LEU A 1067 29.34 17.53 29.66
N ASP A 1068 29.92 17.31 30.84
CA ASP A 1068 31.33 16.98 31.02
C ASP A 1068 31.46 15.57 31.60
N PRO A 1069 31.92 14.57 30.81
CA PRO A 1069 32.08 13.20 31.26
C PRO A 1069 32.95 13.04 32.52
N THR A 1070 33.86 13.99 32.80
CA THR A 1070 34.72 13.93 34.00
C THR A 1070 33.99 14.23 35.30
N ALA A 1071 32.83 14.89 35.24
CA ALA A 1071 31.96 15.17 36.38
C ALA A 1071 30.73 14.26 36.36
N TYR A 1072 29.78 14.55 35.47
CA TYR A 1072 28.64 13.69 35.15
C TYR A 1072 28.33 13.80 33.66
N PRO A 1073 28.28 12.68 32.91
CA PRO A 1073 27.92 12.69 31.50
C PRO A 1073 26.41 12.88 31.28
N PHE A 1074 25.64 13.29 32.28
CA PHE A 1074 24.19 13.49 32.18
C PHE A 1074 23.65 14.44 33.26
N PHE A 1075 22.44 14.95 33.06
CA PHE A 1075 21.61 15.54 34.11
C PHE A 1075 20.17 15.03 34.01
N ILE A 1076 19.45 15.07 35.15
CA ILE A 1076 18.05 14.62 35.25
C ILE A 1076 17.25 15.74 35.91
N TRP A 1077 16.52 16.52 35.11
CA TRP A 1077 15.80 17.71 35.56
C TRP A 1077 14.32 17.42 35.79
N ARG A 1078 13.90 17.40 37.05
CA ARG A 1078 12.50 17.22 37.46
C ARG A 1078 11.79 18.57 37.49
N VAL A 1079 10.62 18.68 36.85
CA VAL A 1079 9.82 19.91 36.91
C VAL A 1079 9.15 20.05 38.28
N VAL A 1080 9.21 21.24 38.87
CA VAL A 1080 8.64 21.55 40.20
C VAL A 1080 7.77 22.80 40.14
N GLY A 1081 6.69 22.83 40.93
CA GLY A 1081 5.79 23.99 41.05
C GLY A 1081 4.33 23.71 40.71
N PRO A 1082 3.44 24.70 40.89
CA PRO A 1082 2.01 24.57 40.61
C PRO A 1082 1.75 24.38 39.11
N LYS A 1083 0.90 23.41 38.81
CA LYS A 1083 0.38 23.16 37.46
C LYS A 1083 -0.87 24.01 37.28
N ASP A 1084 -0.74 25.16 36.62
CA ASP A 1084 -1.89 25.90 36.10
C ASP A 1084 -2.48 25.07 34.95
N LEU A 1085 -3.45 24.21 35.27
CA LEU A 1085 -4.07 23.23 34.37
C LEU A 1085 -4.95 23.88 33.28
#